data_AF-A0A0G4GIG4-F1
#
_entry.id   AF-A0A0G4GIG4-F1
#
_cell.length_a   1.000
_cell.length_b   1.000
_cell.length_c   1.000
_cell.angle_alpha   90.00
_cell.angle_beta   90.00
_cell.angle_gamma   90.00
#
_symmetry.space_group_name_H-M   'P 1'
#
loop_
_entity.id
_entity.type
_entity.pdbx_description
1 polymer ?
#
loop_
_entity_poly.entity_id
_entity_poly.type
_entity_poly.pdbx_seq_one_letter_code
_entity_poly.pdbx_strand_id
1 'polypeptide(L)'
;MIRLEVDQHKQTSCTVSHCTFPLCGTARAFLLAGGDGHASSAPPENGSQEDQQKKQKTGSSSNEQKMETDTEHALCVCLQSAKLTIEVFSEVSRRREWFGLAWLIAFLISKKQCRVTPNSIDFSGIRGVCAEKISLLMDLLPLSIQDITLDSPLMEGPALPLLLRFLKGLQRGGERDGNGTDETKDVAAAATSASGGGGGGSKERRRLKALSFAANSIDRLMAAHVFPLLPGTLEKLSLKGNFLGYLQRVEGLAEWIRSGSASSLRTLILEHTQLSAMGLECLADAIAEKPLVSLEVLGLSKTSLVGQSRTSRLGQKMKAVCRILSAAALPRVREVGLSGCGLGEEEVVLLGGVLEKGELPCLESLDLGGNEGCGSEGGLKALGGALRKSAVPSLKNVDLRCDRWRGAGEGPGVFLDALASPECPPLEKIQMTLNLLEESHAQKLGAGVYAPIRTVRLYLPDRTAAVFFREMANSPNPPKFDSLNLRIVIQNEAEAEHMFSSLASVVQLNRFRCIQRLVFDCYSLPDNGPGQVDFNDEFFGTWTSQGTKDAKLRFFTALADVQLPNLSEMAWHCVHVSEADCVPLAAAFRHGNFPSLRKFVIEGSGSLDEIIGREGMETLMGGLMESEEGLPLLEEFALSISTAGEALASMGPVLSSGKLRNLSTLLVDGGRMTGDALRGFAASLRGRSSQFPPITTLDFSWGAPEDRGAWEEFMAAIAESEVGLRHLKSLGLERTPVAKLGGSVVAALASGKLPGLESLITGALWFDQEGVGALGEAVRAGRLPERLSFATERYRWSWNVPIPPWILRGSGEGGAVAEGPPETVRVEVDGLMASVEASERGLPPVTCLGLSGARLGREGVGSLVRSFGRGNLGGVEGIDLGDTALTDQSLLELGVGVTRGDLCAVTFLNLSENPQVGREGVKALMKAVGESEIGLPKLKCLNLSRTNARGGGVFVARALESGKIPKIQDLLLLDCGFDEECAVALAGALRSQRFPGKVLKGLELGRGVLLSTQHQSTQPPPSFDSLMSSVEQSQGGLPNLERLVIRGGRLGVDGMLSLAASFRLGKLSSLLKLHLCECEVDDWGLKLLTLGLVSTPNLKLCDLTLIGNSITPEGLNSFVDLLSRESLPKLKALDVSAQTGFREGGVPDRSLEFASAVTALKQRLMNERKLRSLDRFHGFFAVPGTESDMDVSPDASSVASDSDSSSDSDSA
;
A
#
# COMPACT_ATOMS: atom_id res chain seq x y z
N MET A 1 -45.45 4.94 35.26
CA MET A 1 -45.30 3.70 34.45
C MET A 1 -44.23 4.00 33.42
N ILE A 2 -43.23 3.16 33.12
CA ILE A 2 -43.13 1.69 33.23
C ILE A 2 -41.99 1.28 34.20
N ARG A 3 -42.10 0.13 34.86
CA ARG A 3 -40.95 -0.54 35.53
C ARG A 3 -40.27 -1.47 34.52
N LEU A 4 -38.94 -1.52 34.55
CA LEU A 4 -38.17 -2.64 33.99
C LEU A 4 -37.21 -3.13 35.08
N GLU A 5 -37.09 -4.45 35.19
CA GLU A 5 -36.31 -5.13 36.21
C GLU A 5 -34.82 -5.17 35.81
N VAL A 6 -33.95 -5.24 36.82
CA VAL A 6 -32.50 -5.37 36.63
C VAL A 6 -32.10 -6.74 37.14
N ASP A 7 -31.93 -7.68 36.22
CA ASP A 7 -31.34 -8.98 36.53
C ASP A 7 -29.84 -8.80 36.74
N GLN A 8 -29.32 -9.26 37.87
CA GLN A 8 -27.91 -9.15 38.22
C GLN A 8 -27.16 -10.41 37.77
N HIS A 9 -26.06 -10.29 37.02
CA HIS A 9 -24.89 -11.16 37.27
C HIS A 9 -23.58 -10.68 36.60
N LYS A 10 -22.47 -11.11 37.22
CA LYS A 10 -21.06 -11.00 36.81
C LYS A 10 -20.48 -9.58 36.70
N GLN A 11 -19.95 -9.12 37.83
CA GLN A 11 -18.86 -8.15 37.87
C GLN A 11 -17.59 -8.75 37.25
N THR A 12 -16.86 -7.95 36.46
CA THR A 12 -15.40 -8.06 36.27
C THR A 12 -14.84 -6.66 36.18
N SER A 13 -13.87 -6.32 37.04
CA SER A 13 -13.35 -4.96 37.17
C SER A 13 -12.22 -4.66 36.19
N CYS A 14 -12.40 -3.66 35.33
CA CYS A 14 -11.29 -2.98 34.64
C CYS A 14 -11.28 -1.51 35.04
N THR A 15 -10.27 -1.11 35.81
CA THR A 15 -10.00 0.29 36.14
C THR A 15 -9.35 0.98 34.94
N VAL A 16 -10.09 1.89 34.28
CA VAL A 16 -9.53 2.80 33.27
C VAL A 16 -9.55 4.21 33.84
N SER A 17 -8.37 4.74 34.13
CA SER A 17 -8.17 6.12 34.57
C SER A 17 -7.93 7.08 33.40
N HIS A 18 -8.06 8.38 33.66
CA HIS A 18 -7.76 9.51 32.76
C HIS A 18 -8.71 9.75 31.57
N CYS A 19 -9.76 10.53 31.84
CA CYS A 19 -10.30 11.54 30.92
C CYS A 19 -10.59 12.82 31.72
N THR A 20 -9.83 13.89 31.47
CA THR A 20 -9.92 15.16 32.21
C THR A 20 -10.79 16.18 31.47
N PHE A 21 -12.04 16.34 31.91
CA PHE A 21 -12.92 17.45 31.53
C PHE A 21 -13.54 18.10 32.78
N PRO A 22 -13.71 19.44 32.82
CA PRO A 22 -14.06 20.17 34.05
C PRO A 22 -15.45 19.84 34.62
N LEU A 23 -16.40 19.41 33.79
CA LEU A 23 -17.75 19.00 34.23
C LEU A 23 -17.74 17.84 35.24
N CYS A 24 -16.69 17.01 35.24
CA CYS A 24 -16.57 15.88 36.15
C CYS A 24 -16.36 16.30 37.62
N GLY A 25 -15.84 17.50 37.89
CA GLY A 25 -15.66 18.02 39.24
C GLY A 25 -16.98 18.38 39.93
N THR A 26 -17.83 19.14 39.24
CA THR A 26 -19.04 19.75 39.85
C THR A 26 -20.13 18.72 40.14
N ALA A 27 -20.36 17.76 39.24
CA ALA A 27 -21.34 16.69 39.46
C ALA A 27 -20.91 15.75 40.61
N ARG A 28 -19.60 15.48 40.74
CA ARG A 28 -19.04 14.61 41.78
C ARG A 28 -19.11 15.23 43.18
N ALA A 29 -19.12 16.56 43.29
CA ALA A 29 -19.31 17.26 44.56
C ALA A 29 -20.73 17.09 45.13
N PHE A 30 -21.76 17.02 44.28
CA PHE A 30 -23.15 16.90 44.73
C PHE A 30 -23.58 15.47 45.10
N LEU A 31 -22.91 14.44 44.54
CA LEU A 31 -23.22 13.03 44.80
C LEU A 31 -22.40 12.39 45.93
N LEU A 32 -21.41 13.10 46.49
CA LEU A 32 -20.59 12.60 47.61
C LEU A 32 -20.93 13.24 48.98
N ALA A 33 -21.84 14.23 49.01
CA ALA A 33 -22.41 14.76 50.25
C ALA A 33 -23.57 13.86 50.76
N GLY A 34 -23.33 12.55 50.85
CA GLY A 34 -24.37 11.51 50.91
C GLY A 34 -24.24 10.48 52.03
N GLY A 35 -23.29 10.65 52.96
CA GLY A 35 -23.19 9.89 54.21
C GLY A 35 -22.24 8.70 54.21
N ASP A 36 -21.36 8.68 55.20
CA ASP A 36 -21.00 7.49 55.96
C ASP A 36 -20.63 7.92 57.39
N GLY A 37 -21.07 7.19 58.43
CA GLY A 37 -21.21 7.83 59.76
C GLY A 37 -21.49 6.96 60.98
N HIS A 38 -21.18 5.66 60.92
CA HIS A 38 -21.11 4.68 62.02
C HIS A 38 -22.29 4.44 62.99
N ALA A 39 -22.38 3.17 63.41
CA ALA A 39 -23.34 2.63 64.37
C ALA A 39 -23.28 3.29 65.76
N SER A 40 -24.43 3.36 66.43
CA SER A 40 -24.53 3.80 67.83
C SER A 40 -24.30 2.64 68.82
N SER A 41 -24.00 3.01 70.06
CA SER A 41 -24.29 2.19 71.24
C SER A 41 -25.80 2.12 71.50
N ALA A 42 -26.21 1.25 72.45
CA ALA A 42 -27.61 0.88 72.71
C ALA A 42 -28.23 1.73 73.88
N PRO A 43 -29.39 1.38 74.50
CA PRO A 43 -30.52 2.30 74.67
C PRO A 43 -30.79 2.58 76.20
N PRO A 44 -31.98 3.00 76.73
CA PRO A 44 -33.29 3.26 76.08
C PRO A 44 -34.14 4.47 76.60
N GLU A 45 -35.32 4.62 75.95
CA GLU A 45 -36.65 4.93 76.53
C GLU A 45 -37.14 6.35 76.93
N ASN A 46 -38.46 6.51 76.69
CA ASN A 46 -39.44 7.53 77.15
C ASN A 46 -39.24 8.99 76.66
N GLY A 47 -40.27 9.75 76.22
CA GLY A 47 -41.74 9.59 76.29
C GLY A 47 -42.32 10.53 77.37
N SER A 48 -43.30 11.41 77.16
CA SER A 48 -44.47 11.52 76.24
C SER A 48 -44.58 12.97 75.68
N GLN A 49 -45.39 13.38 74.69
CA GLN A 49 -46.67 12.93 74.08
C GLN A 49 -47.97 13.51 74.69
N GLU A 50 -48.28 14.76 74.31
CA GLU A 50 -49.61 15.42 74.23
C GLU A 50 -49.44 16.58 73.21
N ASP A 51 -50.41 17.09 72.44
CA ASP A 51 -51.88 16.93 72.41
C ASP A 51 -52.43 17.13 70.96
N GLN A 52 -53.73 16.90 70.75
CA GLN A 52 -54.63 17.34 69.66
C GLN A 52 -54.60 16.64 68.28
N GLN A 53 -55.63 15.81 68.05
CA GLN A 53 -56.12 15.42 66.72
C GLN A 53 -57.58 15.86 66.49
N LYS A 54 -57.86 16.63 65.42
CA LYS A 54 -58.99 16.39 64.48
C LYS A 54 -59.18 17.47 63.38
N LYS A 55 -59.62 16.98 62.20
CA LYS A 55 -60.36 17.69 61.11
C LYS A 55 -59.68 18.84 60.34
N GLN A 56 -59.21 18.52 59.13
CA GLN A 56 -59.42 19.15 57.79
C GLN A 56 -58.27 18.64 56.91
N LYS A 57 -58.42 17.86 55.82
CA LYS A 57 -59.38 17.80 54.69
C LYS A 57 -59.30 19.03 53.76
N THR A 58 -59.17 18.75 52.45
CA THR A 58 -58.95 19.67 51.30
C THR A 58 -57.64 20.47 51.29
N GLY A 59 -56.81 20.33 50.23
CA GLY A 59 -55.65 21.22 50.02
C GLY A 59 -54.44 20.70 49.21
N SER A 60 -54.34 19.41 48.84
CA SER A 60 -53.09 18.82 48.29
C SER A 60 -52.82 19.04 46.79
N SER A 61 -53.09 20.24 46.26
CA SER A 61 -52.89 20.54 44.82
C SER A 61 -51.88 21.65 44.53
N SER A 62 -51.46 22.42 45.55
CA SER A 62 -50.72 23.68 45.36
C SER A 62 -49.25 23.65 45.81
N ASN A 63 -48.86 22.72 46.68
CA ASN A 63 -47.48 22.65 47.17
C ASN A 63 -46.54 21.81 46.28
N GLU A 64 -47.02 20.72 45.68
CA GLU A 64 -46.20 19.90 44.76
C GLU A 64 -45.79 20.73 43.54
N GLN A 65 -46.74 21.41 42.90
CA GLN A 65 -46.48 22.33 41.78
C GLN A 65 -45.46 23.43 42.13
N LYS A 66 -45.46 23.93 43.37
CA LYS A 66 -44.53 24.97 43.80
C LYS A 66 -43.11 24.44 43.98
N MET A 67 -42.97 23.22 44.47
CA MET A 67 -41.68 22.54 44.68
C MET A 67 -41.09 22.01 43.35
N GLU A 68 -41.93 21.62 42.38
CA GLU A 68 -41.50 21.39 40.99
C GLU A 68 -40.96 22.68 40.35
N THR A 69 -41.65 23.82 40.49
CA THR A 69 -41.16 25.08 39.88
C THR A 69 -39.81 25.54 40.42
N ASP A 70 -39.52 25.34 41.71
CA ASP A 70 -38.21 25.70 42.30
C ASP A 70 -37.08 24.76 41.82
N THR A 71 -37.38 23.47 41.62
CA THR A 71 -36.39 22.50 41.10
C THR A 71 -36.12 22.68 39.60
N GLU A 72 -37.13 22.98 38.77
CA GLU A 72 -36.90 23.39 37.38
C GLU A 72 -36.06 24.68 37.31
N HIS A 73 -36.30 25.66 38.19
CA HIS A 73 -35.51 26.89 38.23
C HIS A 73 -34.05 26.63 38.58
N ALA A 74 -33.78 25.82 39.61
CA ALA A 74 -32.42 25.45 40.01
C ALA A 74 -31.67 24.74 38.85
N LEU A 75 -32.34 23.80 38.16
CA LEU A 75 -31.77 23.07 37.03
C LEU A 75 -31.44 24.04 35.86
N CYS A 76 -32.35 24.98 35.55
CA CYS A 76 -32.11 26.03 34.56
C CYS A 76 -30.95 26.97 34.94
N VAL A 77 -30.75 27.29 36.22
CA VAL A 77 -29.62 28.10 36.71
C VAL A 77 -28.30 27.31 36.60
N CYS A 78 -28.28 26.03 36.97
CA CYS A 78 -27.10 25.17 36.80
C CYS A 78 -26.68 25.01 35.33
N LEU A 79 -27.64 24.80 34.42
CA LEU A 79 -27.35 24.68 32.98
C LEU A 79 -26.86 26.02 32.38
N GLN A 80 -27.30 27.17 32.92
CA GLN A 80 -26.77 28.48 32.56
C GLN A 80 -25.34 28.71 33.09
N SER A 81 -25.06 28.34 34.35
CA SER A 81 -23.72 28.50 34.95
C SER A 81 -22.68 27.57 34.33
N ALA A 82 -23.09 26.41 33.83
CA ALA A 82 -22.25 25.43 33.13
C ALA A 82 -21.73 25.89 31.76
N LYS A 83 -22.16 27.06 31.25
CA LYS A 83 -21.80 27.59 29.92
C LYS A 83 -21.97 26.55 28.79
N LEU A 84 -23.16 25.95 28.69
CA LEU A 84 -23.49 24.99 27.64
C LEU A 84 -23.19 25.56 26.24
N THR A 85 -22.13 25.06 25.61
CA THR A 85 -21.78 25.39 24.23
C THR A 85 -22.44 24.40 23.25
N ILE A 86 -22.39 24.72 21.96
CA ILE A 86 -23.00 23.88 20.92
C ILE A 86 -22.23 22.56 20.74
N GLU A 87 -20.92 22.59 20.98
CA GLU A 87 -20.04 21.42 20.99
C GLU A 87 -20.42 20.48 22.15
N VAL A 88 -20.66 21.03 23.35
CA VAL A 88 -21.12 20.25 24.51
C VAL A 88 -22.50 19.64 24.23
N PHE A 89 -23.44 20.41 23.68
CA PHE A 89 -24.78 19.90 23.33
C PHE A 89 -24.73 18.79 22.27
N SER A 90 -23.87 18.94 21.27
CA SER A 90 -23.66 17.91 20.23
C SER A 90 -23.02 16.65 20.82
N GLU A 91 -21.98 16.78 21.66
CA GLU A 91 -21.29 15.64 22.27
C GLU A 91 -22.19 14.82 23.21
N VAL A 92 -23.05 15.48 24.02
CA VAL A 92 -24.03 14.74 24.84
C VAL A 92 -25.13 14.08 24.01
N SER A 93 -25.39 14.55 22.79
CA SER A 93 -26.37 13.93 21.88
C SER A 93 -25.85 12.67 21.18
N ARG A 94 -24.53 12.56 20.98
CA ARG A 94 -23.88 11.43 20.29
C ARG A 94 -23.78 10.16 21.12
N ARG A 95 -23.72 10.31 22.44
CA ARG A 95 -23.38 9.26 23.40
C ARG A 95 -24.61 8.68 24.10
N ARG A 96 -24.75 7.35 24.08
CA ARG A 96 -25.85 6.62 24.74
C ARG A 96 -26.04 7.00 26.21
N GLU A 97 -24.96 7.17 26.95
CA GLU A 97 -24.95 7.43 28.39
C GLU A 97 -25.31 8.89 28.75
N TRP A 98 -25.14 9.84 27.82
CA TRP A 98 -25.50 11.26 28.02
C TRP A 98 -26.81 11.68 27.33
N PHE A 99 -27.39 10.82 26.48
CA PHE A 99 -28.57 11.14 25.67
C PHE A 99 -29.76 11.69 26.48
N GLY A 100 -29.99 11.22 27.71
CA GLY A 100 -31.06 11.73 28.58
C GLY A 100 -30.88 13.22 28.93
N LEU A 101 -29.64 13.68 29.09
CA LEU A 101 -29.31 15.07 29.31
C LEU A 101 -29.51 15.90 28.03
N ALA A 102 -29.14 15.36 26.85
CA ALA A 102 -29.41 15.99 25.57
C ALA A 102 -30.91 16.21 25.33
N TRP A 103 -31.73 15.20 25.63
CA TRP A 103 -33.20 15.29 25.56
C TRP A 103 -33.76 16.33 26.53
N LEU A 104 -33.29 16.35 27.78
CA LEU A 104 -33.72 17.32 28.79
C LEU A 104 -33.36 18.77 28.40
N ILE A 105 -32.14 18.99 27.87
CA ILE A 105 -31.72 20.30 27.37
C ILE A 105 -32.62 20.75 26.21
N ALA A 106 -32.87 19.89 25.22
CA ALA A 106 -33.77 20.21 24.10
C ALA A 106 -35.20 20.53 24.59
N PHE A 107 -35.72 19.77 25.55
CA PHE A 107 -37.03 20.02 26.15
C PHE A 107 -37.10 21.38 26.85
N LEU A 108 -36.16 21.71 27.74
CA LEU A 108 -36.12 22.98 28.48
C LEU A 108 -35.95 24.20 27.56
N ILE A 109 -35.22 24.06 26.45
CA ILE A 109 -35.15 25.09 25.41
C ILE A 109 -36.49 25.20 24.66
N SER A 110 -37.13 24.08 24.30
CA SER A 110 -38.44 24.09 23.62
C SER A 110 -39.55 24.76 24.45
N LYS A 111 -39.43 24.72 25.79
CA LYS A 111 -40.31 25.41 26.75
C LYS A 111 -39.97 26.88 26.98
N LYS A 112 -38.92 27.41 26.33
CA LYS A 112 -38.35 28.76 26.54
C LYS A 112 -37.91 29.02 28.01
N GLN A 113 -37.63 27.96 28.78
CA GLN A 113 -37.13 28.03 30.16
C GLN A 113 -35.60 28.17 30.20
N CYS A 114 -34.89 27.55 29.26
CA CYS A 114 -33.45 27.75 29.08
C CYS A 114 -33.17 28.89 28.08
N ARG A 115 -32.21 29.76 28.39
CA ARG A 115 -31.78 30.89 27.52
C ARG A 115 -30.77 30.49 26.42
N VAL A 116 -30.38 29.22 26.33
CA VAL A 116 -29.43 28.75 25.31
C VAL A 116 -30.17 28.51 24.00
N THR A 117 -29.77 29.20 22.94
CA THR A 117 -30.30 29.01 21.58
C THR A 117 -29.26 28.31 20.71
N PRO A 118 -29.22 26.97 20.66
CA PRO A 118 -28.35 26.25 19.73
C PRO A 118 -28.84 26.52 18.31
N ASN A 119 -27.93 26.95 17.43
CA ASN A 119 -28.23 27.22 16.02
C ASN A 119 -27.82 26.03 15.12
N SER A 120 -26.97 25.14 15.61
CA SER A 120 -26.56 23.91 14.93
C SER A 120 -26.61 22.70 15.85
N ILE A 121 -26.68 21.49 15.27
CA ILE A 121 -26.51 20.21 15.97
C ILE A 121 -25.85 19.19 15.05
N ASP A 122 -24.88 18.43 15.57
CA ASP A 122 -24.08 17.49 14.78
C ASP A 122 -24.17 16.05 15.31
N PHE A 123 -24.97 15.24 14.62
CA PHE A 123 -25.21 13.83 14.92
C PHE A 123 -24.15 12.86 14.35
N SER A 124 -23.04 13.36 13.79
CA SER A 124 -21.95 12.48 13.33
C SER A 124 -21.28 11.74 14.49
N GLY A 125 -20.97 10.46 14.26
CA GLY A 125 -20.31 9.60 15.23
C GLY A 125 -21.22 9.06 16.35
N ILE A 126 -22.55 9.05 16.18
CA ILE A 126 -23.48 8.46 17.15
C ILE A 126 -23.10 7.00 17.45
N ARG A 127 -23.03 6.64 18.74
CA ARG A 127 -22.79 5.25 19.18
C ARG A 127 -23.79 4.81 20.23
N GLY A 128 -24.53 3.74 19.93
CA GLY A 128 -25.41 3.04 20.88
C GLY A 128 -26.74 3.72 21.21
N VAL A 129 -27.10 4.81 20.52
CA VAL A 129 -28.44 5.43 20.59
C VAL A 129 -29.36 4.77 19.56
N CYS A 130 -30.60 4.44 19.91
CA CYS A 130 -31.58 3.83 18.99
C CYS A 130 -32.41 4.87 18.21
N ALA A 131 -32.96 4.46 17.08
CA ALA A 131 -33.69 5.29 16.13
C ALA A 131 -34.83 6.11 16.77
N GLU A 132 -35.60 5.47 17.66
CA GLU A 132 -36.76 6.06 18.33
C GLU A 132 -36.34 7.19 19.27
N LYS A 133 -35.20 7.02 19.95
CA LYS A 133 -34.63 8.06 20.82
C LYS A 133 -34.19 9.26 19.99
N ILE A 134 -33.44 9.05 18.92
CA ILE A 134 -33.00 10.18 18.09
C ILE A 134 -34.20 10.88 17.44
N SER A 135 -35.24 10.15 17.03
CA SER A 135 -36.50 10.75 16.56
C SER A 135 -37.19 11.60 17.63
N LEU A 136 -37.23 11.15 18.90
CA LEU A 136 -37.78 11.95 20.00
C LEU A 136 -37.00 13.26 20.21
N LEU A 137 -35.68 13.25 19.97
CA LEU A 137 -34.86 14.46 19.98
C LEU A 137 -35.12 15.33 18.74
N MET A 138 -35.23 14.75 17.54
CA MET A 138 -35.57 15.46 16.28
C MET A 138 -36.94 16.14 16.32
N ASP A 139 -37.94 15.50 16.92
CA ASP A 139 -39.26 16.08 17.16
C ASP A 139 -39.19 17.26 18.14
N LEU A 140 -38.27 17.23 19.12
CA LEU A 140 -38.10 18.27 20.14
C LEU A 140 -37.04 19.35 19.83
N LEU A 141 -36.34 19.29 18.69
CA LEU A 141 -35.28 20.26 18.35
C LEU A 141 -35.78 21.73 18.45
N PRO A 142 -35.03 22.61 19.15
CA PRO A 142 -35.32 24.03 19.21
C PRO A 142 -35.51 24.68 17.83
N LEU A 143 -36.43 25.63 17.73
CA LEU A 143 -36.72 26.37 16.50
C LEU A 143 -35.55 27.24 16.02
N SER A 144 -34.55 27.48 16.88
CA SER A 144 -33.30 28.17 16.54
C SER A 144 -32.37 27.35 15.66
N ILE A 145 -32.49 26.01 15.66
CA ILE A 145 -31.60 25.13 14.90
C ILE A 145 -31.86 25.30 13.40
N GLN A 146 -30.85 25.84 12.74
CA GLN A 146 -30.79 26.13 11.31
C GLN A 146 -29.83 25.18 10.59
N ASP A 147 -28.87 24.58 11.30
CA ASP A 147 -27.87 23.68 10.71
C ASP A 147 -27.94 22.28 11.35
N ILE A 148 -27.96 21.23 10.53
CA ILE A 148 -27.95 19.84 10.99
C ILE A 148 -26.90 19.03 10.22
N THR A 149 -26.10 18.24 10.94
CA THR A 149 -25.32 17.13 10.35
C THR A 149 -25.99 15.79 10.68
N LEU A 150 -26.18 14.94 9.67
CA LEU A 150 -26.76 13.58 9.78
C LEU A 150 -25.70 12.49 9.55
N ASP A 151 -25.95 11.28 10.02
CA ASP A 151 -25.03 10.13 9.98
C ASP A 151 -25.77 8.82 9.65
N SER A 152 -25.05 7.76 9.24
CA SER A 152 -25.67 6.52 8.71
C SER A 152 -26.71 5.87 9.63
N PRO A 153 -26.59 5.87 10.99
CA PRO A 153 -27.62 5.31 11.87
C PRO A 153 -28.98 6.04 11.81
N LEU A 154 -29.04 7.23 11.22
CA LEU A 154 -30.29 7.98 10.95
C LEU A 154 -30.85 7.74 9.54
N MET A 155 -30.03 7.20 8.65
CA MET A 155 -30.35 6.92 7.25
C MET A 155 -30.81 5.47 7.03
N GLU A 156 -30.56 4.59 8.01
CA GLU A 156 -30.85 3.16 7.94
C GLU A 156 -32.02 2.72 8.85
N GLY A 157 -32.63 1.59 8.51
CA GLY A 157 -33.58 0.89 9.38
C GLY A 157 -34.80 1.72 9.84
N PRO A 158 -35.25 1.58 11.10
CA PRO A 158 -36.42 2.30 11.63
C PRO A 158 -36.26 3.83 11.71
N ALA A 159 -35.04 4.38 11.58
CA ALA A 159 -34.81 5.82 11.66
C ALA A 159 -35.27 6.55 10.40
N LEU A 160 -35.07 5.95 9.23
CA LEU A 160 -35.34 6.55 7.93
C LEU A 160 -36.79 7.09 7.80
N PRO A 161 -37.87 6.33 8.09
CA PRO A 161 -39.23 6.87 7.96
C PRO A 161 -39.49 8.10 8.84
N LEU A 162 -38.81 8.20 9.98
CA LEU A 162 -38.92 9.30 10.94
C LEU A 162 -38.15 10.53 10.42
N LEU A 163 -36.97 10.35 9.84
CA LEU A 163 -36.24 11.39 9.12
C LEU A 163 -37.03 11.91 7.90
N LEU A 164 -37.60 11.02 7.07
CA LEU A 164 -38.42 11.42 5.92
C LEU A 164 -39.69 12.16 6.37
N ARG A 165 -40.26 11.83 7.54
CA ARG A 165 -41.37 12.57 8.16
C ARG A 165 -40.93 13.97 8.61
N PHE A 166 -39.76 14.10 9.23
CA PHE A 166 -39.17 15.38 9.62
C PHE A 166 -38.93 16.29 8.41
N LEU A 167 -38.31 15.80 7.34
CA LEU A 167 -38.05 16.55 6.11
C LEU A 167 -39.35 17.01 5.41
N LYS A 168 -40.36 16.13 5.30
CA LYS A 168 -41.71 16.49 4.82
C LYS A 168 -42.39 17.57 5.69
N GLY A 169 -42.09 17.60 6.99
CA GLY A 169 -42.53 18.64 7.91
C GLY A 169 -41.88 20.01 7.63
N LEU A 170 -40.64 20.04 7.15
CA LEU A 170 -39.96 21.27 6.74
C LEU A 170 -40.51 21.81 5.41
N GLN A 171 -40.67 20.95 4.38
CA GLN A 171 -41.19 21.37 3.08
C GLN A 171 -42.60 21.98 3.16
N ARG A 172 -43.53 21.30 3.84
CA ARG A 172 -44.92 21.80 4.07
C ARG A 172 -44.99 23.11 4.87
N GLY A 173 -43.87 23.57 5.44
CA GLY A 173 -43.74 24.86 6.09
C GLY A 173 -43.52 26.04 5.12
N GLY A 174 -43.16 25.80 3.85
CA GLY A 174 -42.81 26.84 2.88
C GLY A 174 -43.86 27.14 1.80
N GLU A 175 -44.62 26.15 1.34
CA GLU A 175 -45.47 26.22 0.13
C GLU A 175 -46.78 27.04 0.25
N ARG A 176 -46.79 28.19 0.95
CA ARG A 176 -48.04 28.98 1.11
C ARG A 176 -47.95 30.50 0.95
N ASP A 177 -46.79 31.02 0.58
CA ASP A 177 -46.59 32.45 0.29
C ASP A 177 -46.46 32.68 -1.23
N GLY A 178 -47.45 32.23 -2.02
CA GLY A 178 -47.35 32.24 -3.50
C GLY A 178 -48.64 31.94 -4.30
N ASN A 179 -49.45 32.98 -4.52
CA ASN A 179 -50.56 33.06 -5.50
C ASN A 179 -51.80 32.14 -5.25
N GLY A 180 -52.89 32.38 -6.01
CA GLY A 180 -54.20 31.71 -5.79
C GLY A 180 -54.96 31.34 -7.07
N THR A 181 -56.22 30.89 -6.88
CA THR A 181 -57.10 30.14 -7.82
C THR A 181 -56.56 28.74 -8.21
N ASP A 182 -57.37 27.71 -8.45
CA ASP A 182 -58.83 27.67 -8.67
C ASP A 182 -59.52 26.47 -7.96
N GLU A 183 -60.86 26.37 -8.01
CA GLU A 183 -61.65 25.32 -7.35
C GLU A 183 -61.76 23.98 -8.12
N THR A 184 -61.87 22.86 -7.40
CA THR A 184 -62.90 21.82 -7.66
C THR A 184 -63.07 20.90 -6.43
N LYS A 185 -64.08 20.00 -6.45
CA LYS A 185 -64.73 19.44 -5.24
C LYS A 185 -64.66 17.91 -5.10
N ASP A 186 -65.17 17.47 -3.95
CA ASP A 186 -65.60 16.11 -3.57
C ASP A 186 -64.47 15.09 -3.23
N VAL A 187 -64.61 14.19 -2.24
CA VAL A 187 -65.77 13.77 -1.43
C VAL A 187 -65.43 13.80 0.08
N ALA A 188 -66.44 13.99 0.95
CA ALA A 188 -66.32 13.85 2.42
C ALA A 188 -66.19 12.36 2.87
N ALA A 189 -66.04 11.93 4.12
CA ALA A 189 -66.22 12.51 5.47
C ALA A 189 -65.36 11.64 6.46
N ALA A 190 -65.51 11.48 7.78
CA ALA A 190 -66.00 12.17 9.00
C ALA A 190 -65.70 11.18 10.16
N ALA A 191 -65.59 11.47 11.47
CA ALA A 191 -65.38 12.65 12.31
C ALA A 191 -64.81 12.07 13.66
N THR A 192 -64.59 12.68 14.82
CA THR A 192 -64.79 14.00 15.50
C THR A 192 -63.73 14.00 16.65
N SER A 193 -63.46 14.95 17.55
CA SER A 193 -63.95 16.28 17.99
C SER A 193 -62.74 16.97 18.72
N ALA A 194 -62.77 18.11 19.43
CA ALA A 194 -63.81 19.07 19.81
C ALA A 194 -63.19 20.50 19.90
N SER A 195 -63.70 21.36 20.79
CA SER A 195 -63.19 22.68 21.16
C SER A 195 -61.97 22.65 22.09
N GLY A 196 -61.13 23.69 22.18
CA GLY A 196 -61.17 24.99 21.47
C GLY A 196 -60.30 26.04 22.18
N GLY A 197 -60.45 27.32 21.81
CA GLY A 197 -59.73 28.45 22.40
C GLY A 197 -58.75 29.11 21.41
N GLY A 198 -59.00 30.37 21.05
CA GLY A 198 -58.17 31.13 20.11
C GLY A 198 -56.97 31.79 20.77
N GLY A 199 -55.81 31.71 20.13
CA GLY A 199 -54.60 32.45 20.51
C GLY A 199 -53.80 32.79 19.26
N GLY A 200 -53.71 34.09 18.93
CA GLY A 200 -53.07 34.61 17.72
C GLY A 200 -51.54 34.57 17.74
N GLY A 201 -50.95 33.41 18.05
CA GLY A 201 -49.52 33.19 17.94
C GLY A 201 -49.12 32.81 16.51
N SER A 202 -48.33 33.64 15.85
CA SER A 202 -47.62 33.24 14.63
C SER A 202 -46.71 32.06 14.97
N LYS A 203 -47.08 30.84 14.54
CA LYS A 203 -46.24 29.65 14.76
C LYS A 203 -44.89 29.84 14.05
N GLU A 204 -43.87 30.16 14.84
CA GLU A 204 -42.47 30.18 14.42
C GLU A 204 -42.15 28.85 13.73
N ARG A 205 -41.93 28.86 12.40
CA ARG A 205 -41.70 27.64 11.60
C ARG A 205 -40.21 27.32 11.60
N ARG A 206 -39.86 26.02 11.74
CA ARG A 206 -38.46 25.56 11.58
C ARG A 206 -37.98 25.92 10.17
N ARG A 207 -36.89 26.68 10.08
CA ARG A 207 -36.22 27.08 8.82
C ARG A 207 -34.82 26.51 8.81
N LEU A 208 -34.66 25.33 8.21
CA LEU A 208 -33.34 24.73 8.02
C LEU A 208 -32.60 25.50 6.92
N LYS A 209 -31.37 25.92 7.21
CA LYS A 209 -30.44 26.61 6.32
C LYS A 209 -29.30 25.73 5.87
N ALA A 210 -28.65 24.98 6.77
CA ALA A 210 -27.60 24.05 6.41
C ALA A 210 -27.99 22.59 6.67
N LEU A 211 -27.70 21.73 5.71
CA LEU A 211 -27.79 20.28 5.87
C LEU A 211 -26.48 19.65 5.40
N SER A 212 -25.85 18.90 6.29
CA SER A 212 -24.63 18.14 6.02
C SER A 212 -24.86 16.66 6.29
N PHE A 213 -24.19 15.82 5.51
CA PHE A 213 -24.20 14.38 5.68
C PHE A 213 -22.78 13.90 5.97
N ALA A 214 -22.61 13.06 7.00
CA ALA A 214 -21.34 12.42 7.31
C ALA A 214 -20.86 11.56 6.12
N ALA A 215 -19.56 11.32 6.02
CA ALA A 215 -19.00 10.51 4.94
C ALA A 215 -19.58 9.09 4.98
N ASN A 216 -19.96 8.57 3.81
CA ASN A 216 -20.62 7.26 3.62
C ASN A 216 -22.00 7.07 4.29
N SER A 217 -22.70 8.15 4.69
CA SER A 217 -24.04 8.05 5.29
C SER A 217 -25.20 7.92 4.28
N ILE A 218 -25.03 8.34 3.02
CA ILE A 218 -26.03 8.20 1.96
C ILE A 218 -25.73 6.99 1.06
N ASP A 219 -26.63 6.00 1.10
CA ASP A 219 -26.55 4.77 0.29
C ASP A 219 -27.23 4.91 -1.10
N ARG A 220 -27.43 3.79 -1.84
CA ARG A 220 -28.12 3.80 -3.14
C ARG A 220 -29.62 4.11 -3.03
N LEU A 221 -30.28 3.60 -2.00
CA LEU A 221 -31.74 3.65 -1.85
C LEU A 221 -32.17 4.97 -1.19
N MET A 222 -31.38 5.52 -0.28
CA MET A 222 -31.75 6.72 0.47
C MET A 222 -31.67 8.00 -0.36
N ALA A 223 -30.70 8.14 -1.26
CA ALA A 223 -30.54 9.33 -2.11
C ALA A 223 -31.86 9.70 -2.84
N ALA A 224 -32.50 8.70 -3.46
CA ALA A 224 -33.76 8.87 -4.21
C ALA A 224 -34.97 9.24 -3.32
N HIS A 225 -34.94 8.93 -2.03
CA HIS A 225 -36.01 9.26 -1.09
C HIS A 225 -35.77 10.59 -0.34
N VAL A 226 -34.51 10.99 -0.19
CA VAL A 226 -34.10 12.15 0.63
C VAL A 226 -33.98 13.42 -0.21
N PHE A 227 -33.40 13.37 -1.41
CA PHE A 227 -33.17 14.58 -2.21
C PHE A 227 -34.47 15.27 -2.68
N PRO A 228 -35.54 14.57 -3.11
CA PRO A 228 -36.83 15.21 -3.38
C PRO A 228 -37.51 15.83 -2.14
N LEU A 229 -37.03 15.53 -0.93
CA LEU A 229 -37.56 16.05 0.34
C LEU A 229 -36.72 17.19 0.94
N LEU A 230 -35.70 17.67 0.23
CA LEU A 230 -34.89 18.81 0.67
C LEU A 230 -35.73 20.10 0.72
N PRO A 231 -35.62 20.92 1.79
CA PRO A 231 -36.40 22.14 1.94
C PRO A 231 -35.87 23.27 1.04
N GLY A 232 -36.77 24.05 0.44
CA GLY A 232 -36.38 25.19 -0.42
C GLY A 232 -35.75 26.39 0.30
N THR A 233 -35.67 26.35 1.64
CA THR A 233 -34.98 27.36 2.47
C THR A 233 -33.49 27.08 2.65
N LEU A 234 -32.96 26.02 2.03
CA LEU A 234 -31.59 25.57 2.27
C LEU A 234 -30.56 26.51 1.61
N GLU A 235 -29.74 27.14 2.43
CA GLU A 235 -28.62 28.00 2.04
C GLU A 235 -27.31 27.20 1.86
N LYS A 236 -27.18 26.02 2.49
CA LYS A 236 -25.98 25.16 2.40
C LYS A 236 -26.31 23.67 2.36
N LEU A 237 -25.77 22.97 1.37
CA LEU A 237 -25.84 21.50 1.25
C LEU A 237 -24.42 20.91 1.18
N SER A 238 -24.13 19.94 2.04
CA SER A 238 -22.86 19.20 2.01
C SER A 238 -23.09 17.69 1.93
N LEU A 239 -22.65 17.10 0.81
CA LEU A 239 -22.65 15.66 0.53
C LEU A 239 -21.22 15.08 0.60
N LYS A 240 -20.29 15.80 1.23
CA LYS A 240 -18.85 15.47 1.27
C LYS A 240 -18.61 14.01 1.69
N GLY A 241 -17.89 13.27 0.85
CA GLY A 241 -17.55 11.86 1.11
C GLY A 241 -18.72 10.88 1.00
N ASN A 242 -19.82 11.23 0.33
CA ASN A 242 -20.93 10.32 0.05
C ASN A 242 -20.92 9.88 -1.42
N PHE A 243 -20.97 8.58 -1.70
CA PHE A 243 -20.83 8.08 -3.07
C PHE A 243 -22.08 8.37 -3.92
N LEU A 244 -21.93 9.22 -4.95
CA LEU A 244 -22.97 9.62 -5.91
C LEU A 244 -22.71 9.07 -7.33
N GLY A 245 -21.78 8.12 -7.50
CA GLY A 245 -21.30 7.70 -8.83
C GLY A 245 -22.33 7.05 -9.76
N TYR A 246 -23.51 6.65 -9.28
CA TYR A 246 -24.61 6.15 -10.14
C TYR A 246 -25.60 7.26 -10.45
N LEU A 247 -25.98 7.41 -11.73
CA LEU A 247 -26.92 8.44 -12.22
C LEU A 247 -28.19 8.56 -11.35
N GLN A 248 -28.76 7.41 -10.96
CA GLN A 248 -29.94 7.26 -10.09
C GLN A 248 -29.82 7.92 -8.70
N ARG A 249 -28.60 8.16 -8.20
CA ARG A 249 -28.36 8.91 -6.96
C ARG A 249 -28.34 10.42 -7.19
N VAL A 250 -28.04 10.85 -8.41
CA VAL A 250 -27.90 12.27 -8.80
C VAL A 250 -29.20 12.82 -9.39
N GLU A 251 -30.02 12.00 -10.04
CA GLU A 251 -31.32 12.37 -10.60
C GLU A 251 -32.20 13.11 -9.59
N GLY A 252 -32.39 12.59 -8.37
CA GLY A 252 -33.18 13.27 -7.33
C GLY A 252 -32.60 14.60 -6.82
N LEU A 253 -31.29 14.83 -6.97
CA LEU A 253 -30.66 16.13 -6.68
C LEU A 253 -30.85 17.11 -7.85
N ALA A 254 -30.76 16.60 -9.08
CA ALA A 254 -31.02 17.36 -10.30
C ALA A 254 -32.50 17.78 -10.41
N GLU A 255 -33.44 16.92 -10.00
CA GLU A 255 -34.87 17.25 -9.91
C GLU A 255 -35.15 18.34 -8.88
N TRP A 256 -34.49 18.32 -7.71
CA TRP A 256 -34.59 19.38 -6.69
C TRP A 256 -34.01 20.74 -7.17
N ILE A 257 -33.10 20.72 -8.14
CA ILE A 257 -32.65 21.93 -8.85
C ILE A 257 -33.70 22.34 -9.89
N ARG A 258 -34.19 21.42 -10.74
CA ARG A 258 -35.22 21.67 -11.79
C ARG A 258 -36.54 22.21 -11.24
N SER A 259 -36.95 21.80 -10.04
CA SER A 259 -38.13 22.33 -9.35
C SER A 259 -37.99 23.80 -8.94
N GLY A 260 -36.77 24.36 -9.00
CA GLY A 260 -36.44 25.67 -8.45
C GLY A 260 -36.26 25.68 -6.92
N SER A 261 -36.43 24.56 -6.23
CA SER A 261 -36.29 24.49 -4.77
C SER A 261 -34.88 24.85 -4.29
N ALA A 262 -33.86 24.61 -5.11
CA ALA A 262 -32.48 24.99 -4.84
C ALA A 262 -32.18 26.52 -4.92
N SER A 263 -33.16 27.39 -5.21
CA SER A 263 -32.93 28.83 -5.46
C SER A 263 -32.31 29.62 -4.30
N SER A 264 -32.45 29.15 -3.06
CA SER A 264 -31.86 29.76 -1.86
C SER A 264 -30.40 29.35 -1.61
N LEU A 265 -29.88 28.38 -2.35
CA LEU A 265 -28.61 27.72 -2.08
C LEU A 265 -27.41 28.64 -2.38
N ARG A 266 -26.58 28.89 -1.36
CA ARG A 266 -25.32 29.64 -1.43
C ARG A 266 -24.09 28.72 -1.47
N THR A 267 -24.16 27.55 -0.87
CA THR A 267 -23.02 26.62 -0.75
C THR A 267 -23.41 25.20 -1.13
N LEU A 268 -22.73 24.64 -2.13
CA LEU A 268 -22.91 23.26 -2.58
C LEU A 268 -21.56 22.52 -2.52
N ILE A 269 -21.44 21.56 -1.61
CA ILE A 269 -20.22 20.76 -1.42
C ILE A 269 -20.49 19.31 -1.83
N LEU A 270 -19.84 18.91 -2.93
CA LEU A 270 -19.89 17.59 -3.57
C LEU A 270 -18.51 16.91 -3.55
N GLU A 271 -17.61 17.33 -2.65
CA GLU A 271 -16.27 16.78 -2.51
C GLU A 271 -16.27 15.25 -2.27
N HIS A 272 -15.29 14.54 -2.82
CA HIS A 272 -15.13 13.07 -2.69
C HIS A 272 -16.34 12.22 -3.15
N THR A 273 -17.37 12.80 -3.81
CA THR A 273 -18.62 12.08 -4.15
C THR A 273 -18.49 11.09 -5.31
N GLN A 274 -17.36 11.06 -6.03
CA GLN A 274 -17.11 10.18 -7.19
C GLN A 274 -18.18 10.26 -8.31
N LEU A 275 -18.70 11.46 -8.60
CA LEU A 275 -19.68 11.69 -9.67
C LEU A 275 -19.26 11.07 -11.02
N SER A 276 -20.15 10.29 -11.63
CA SER A 276 -19.97 9.79 -13.00
C SER A 276 -20.23 10.89 -14.03
N ALA A 277 -19.79 10.66 -15.28
CA ALA A 277 -19.96 11.63 -16.36
C ALA A 277 -21.43 12.02 -16.56
N MET A 278 -22.31 11.01 -16.67
CA MET A 278 -23.74 11.25 -16.88
C MET A 278 -24.43 11.90 -15.68
N GLY A 279 -23.97 11.64 -14.45
CA GLY A 279 -24.46 12.33 -13.26
C GLY A 279 -24.10 13.83 -13.28
N LEU A 280 -22.87 14.15 -13.69
CA LEU A 280 -22.40 15.53 -13.81
C LEU A 280 -23.03 16.27 -15.01
N GLU A 281 -23.26 15.57 -16.13
CA GLU A 281 -24.05 16.08 -17.26
C GLU A 281 -25.50 16.35 -16.83
N CYS A 282 -26.16 15.44 -16.09
CA CYS A 282 -27.52 15.64 -15.58
C CYS A 282 -27.64 16.85 -14.62
N LEU A 283 -26.61 17.11 -13.79
CA LEU A 283 -26.53 18.34 -12.98
C LEU A 283 -26.29 19.59 -13.84
N ALA A 284 -25.44 19.50 -14.87
CA ALA A 284 -25.18 20.62 -15.77
C ALA A 284 -26.42 21.02 -16.57
N ASP A 285 -27.22 20.04 -17.00
CA ASP A 285 -28.50 20.28 -17.66
C ASP A 285 -29.52 20.86 -16.67
N ALA A 286 -29.64 20.30 -15.46
CA ALA A 286 -30.55 20.84 -14.44
C ALA A 286 -30.23 22.30 -14.03
N ILE A 287 -28.95 22.65 -13.90
CA ILE A 287 -28.51 24.02 -13.59
C ILE A 287 -28.68 24.94 -14.81
N ALA A 288 -28.55 24.44 -16.04
CA ALA A 288 -28.87 25.21 -17.24
C ALA A 288 -30.39 25.46 -17.40
N GLU A 289 -31.23 24.50 -16.99
CA GLU A 289 -32.70 24.65 -16.90
C GLU A 289 -33.12 25.61 -15.77
N LYS A 290 -32.41 25.59 -14.64
CA LYS A 290 -32.63 26.42 -13.44
C LYS A 290 -31.31 26.93 -12.84
N PRO A 291 -30.81 28.09 -13.29
CA PRO A 291 -29.61 28.72 -12.75
C PRO A 291 -29.65 28.92 -11.23
N LEU A 292 -28.55 28.56 -10.56
CA LEU A 292 -28.41 28.72 -9.10
C LEU A 292 -27.94 30.14 -8.78
N VAL A 293 -28.80 31.12 -9.02
CA VAL A 293 -28.52 32.57 -8.92
C VAL A 293 -28.03 33.07 -7.56
N SER A 294 -28.17 32.25 -6.51
CA SER A 294 -27.70 32.54 -5.15
C SER A 294 -26.36 31.87 -4.80
N LEU A 295 -25.82 30.99 -5.64
CA LEU A 295 -24.67 30.16 -5.29
C LEU A 295 -23.37 30.98 -5.26
N GLU A 296 -22.72 31.00 -4.11
CA GLU A 296 -21.42 31.64 -3.87
C GLU A 296 -20.26 30.63 -3.83
N VAL A 297 -20.51 29.39 -3.40
CA VAL A 297 -19.46 28.37 -3.17
C VAL A 297 -19.82 27.04 -3.84
N LEU A 298 -18.96 26.56 -4.73
CA LEU A 298 -19.06 25.26 -5.41
C LEU A 298 -17.82 24.39 -5.13
N GLY A 299 -17.96 23.39 -4.25
CA GLY A 299 -16.90 22.44 -3.92
C GLY A 299 -17.05 21.11 -4.66
N LEU A 300 -16.18 20.85 -5.64
CA LEU A 300 -16.11 19.61 -6.42
C LEU A 300 -14.82 18.80 -6.18
N SER A 301 -13.93 19.29 -5.30
CA SER A 301 -12.61 18.69 -5.04
C SER A 301 -12.63 17.19 -4.76
N LYS A 302 -11.65 16.47 -5.31
CA LYS A 302 -11.46 15.01 -5.21
C LYS A 302 -12.66 14.21 -5.74
N THR A 303 -13.45 14.79 -6.64
CA THR A 303 -14.26 14.01 -7.59
C THR A 303 -13.39 13.70 -8.80
N SER A 304 -13.27 12.41 -9.17
CA SER A 304 -12.47 12.01 -10.35
C SER A 304 -13.16 12.56 -11.61
N LEU A 305 -12.62 13.64 -12.18
CA LEU A 305 -13.17 14.28 -13.38
C LEU A 305 -12.60 13.65 -14.67
N VAL A 306 -11.37 13.14 -14.64
CA VAL A 306 -10.78 12.35 -15.74
C VAL A 306 -11.08 10.85 -15.57
N GLY A 307 -11.33 10.16 -16.68
CA GLY A 307 -11.63 8.72 -16.71
C GLY A 307 -10.38 7.83 -16.66
N GLN A 308 -10.51 6.63 -16.09
CA GLN A 308 -9.39 5.69 -15.92
C GLN A 308 -8.84 5.09 -17.24
N SER A 309 -9.52 5.28 -18.38
CA SER A 309 -9.05 4.82 -19.68
C SER A 309 -8.56 5.97 -20.56
N ARG A 310 -7.31 5.85 -21.02
CA ARG A 310 -6.68 6.75 -22.00
C ARG A 310 -7.38 6.78 -23.38
N THR A 311 -8.36 5.91 -23.64
CA THR A 311 -9.00 5.75 -24.97
C THR A 311 -10.48 6.13 -25.02
N SER A 312 -11.09 6.58 -23.92
CA SER A 312 -12.53 6.88 -23.87
C SER A 312 -12.86 8.34 -23.53
N ARG A 313 -13.05 9.15 -24.57
CA ARG A 313 -13.72 10.47 -24.54
C ARG A 313 -13.20 11.45 -23.45
N LEU A 314 -11.96 11.90 -23.59
CA LEU A 314 -11.38 12.98 -22.77
C LEU A 314 -12.29 14.23 -22.73
N GLY A 315 -12.22 14.96 -21.62
CA GLY A 315 -12.94 16.21 -21.43
C GLY A 315 -14.48 16.16 -21.35
N GLN A 316 -15.19 15.03 -21.51
CA GLN A 316 -16.68 15.05 -21.41
C GLN A 316 -17.16 15.58 -20.05
N LYS A 317 -16.61 15.07 -18.94
CA LYS A 317 -16.96 15.57 -17.60
C LYS A 317 -16.61 17.04 -17.44
N MET A 318 -15.43 17.46 -17.90
CA MET A 318 -14.99 18.85 -17.76
C MET A 318 -15.83 19.80 -18.61
N LYS A 319 -16.29 19.38 -19.80
CA LYS A 319 -17.25 20.15 -20.61
C LYS A 319 -18.58 20.36 -19.89
N ALA A 320 -19.03 19.42 -19.07
CA ALA A 320 -20.18 19.63 -18.17
C ALA A 320 -19.86 20.65 -17.05
N VAL A 321 -18.67 20.59 -16.43
CA VAL A 321 -18.21 21.61 -15.47
C VAL A 321 -18.13 23.00 -16.11
N CYS A 322 -17.54 23.13 -17.29
CA CYS A 322 -17.44 24.39 -18.04
C CYS A 322 -18.80 24.97 -18.44
N ARG A 323 -19.85 24.14 -18.60
CA ARG A 323 -21.24 24.63 -18.79
C ARG A 323 -21.83 25.19 -17.48
N ILE A 324 -21.58 24.52 -16.35
CA ILE A 324 -21.99 24.97 -15.01
C ILE A 324 -21.26 26.26 -14.63
N LEU A 325 -19.97 26.37 -14.94
CA LEU A 325 -19.14 27.55 -14.71
C LEU A 325 -19.35 28.64 -15.78
N SER A 326 -20.60 29.09 -15.95
CA SER A 326 -20.96 30.20 -16.84
C SER A 326 -21.73 31.30 -16.10
N ALA A 327 -21.66 32.53 -16.59
CA ALA A 327 -22.33 33.68 -15.98
C ALA A 327 -23.86 33.52 -16.00
N ALA A 328 -24.38 32.79 -16.99
CA ALA A 328 -25.81 32.45 -17.08
C ALA A 328 -26.25 31.41 -16.03
N ALA A 329 -25.37 30.50 -15.62
CA ALA A 329 -25.66 29.40 -14.71
C ALA A 329 -25.39 29.75 -13.24
N LEU A 330 -24.27 30.41 -12.96
CA LEU A 330 -23.75 30.72 -11.62
C LEU A 330 -23.29 32.20 -11.49
N PRO A 331 -24.17 33.20 -11.68
CA PRO A 331 -23.82 34.63 -11.75
C PRO A 331 -23.21 35.24 -10.48
N ARG A 332 -23.11 34.48 -9.37
CA ARG A 332 -22.62 34.95 -8.07
C ARG A 332 -21.55 34.04 -7.45
N VAL A 333 -21.00 33.09 -8.19
CA VAL A 333 -19.98 32.19 -7.62
C VAL A 333 -18.69 32.97 -7.31
N ARG A 334 -18.22 32.81 -6.07
CA ARG A 334 -17.05 33.47 -5.48
C ARG A 334 -15.95 32.47 -5.17
N GLU A 335 -16.30 31.21 -4.87
CA GLU A 335 -15.34 30.14 -4.58
C GLU A 335 -15.62 28.89 -5.43
N VAL A 336 -14.60 28.42 -6.16
CA VAL A 336 -14.65 27.17 -6.95
C VAL A 336 -13.51 26.25 -6.53
N GLY A 337 -13.85 25.09 -5.95
CA GLY A 337 -12.90 24.05 -5.55
C GLY A 337 -12.92 22.86 -6.51
N LEU A 338 -11.79 22.63 -7.19
CA LEU A 338 -11.55 21.53 -8.14
C LEU A 338 -10.25 20.76 -7.82
N SER A 339 -9.70 20.92 -6.62
CA SER A 339 -8.46 20.27 -6.19
C SER A 339 -8.54 18.75 -6.20
N GLY A 340 -7.48 18.08 -6.66
CA GLY A 340 -7.35 16.62 -6.66
C GLY A 340 -8.38 15.90 -7.53
N CYS A 341 -9.00 16.58 -8.50
CA CYS A 341 -9.97 15.98 -9.42
C CYS A 341 -9.32 15.16 -10.55
N GLY A 342 -7.99 15.21 -10.66
CA GLY A 342 -7.20 14.51 -11.68
C GLY A 342 -7.20 15.22 -13.04
N LEU A 343 -7.45 16.53 -13.09
CA LEU A 343 -7.50 17.30 -14.34
C LEU A 343 -6.17 17.21 -15.09
N GLY A 344 -6.23 16.88 -16.38
CA GLY A 344 -5.10 16.96 -17.31
C GLY A 344 -4.95 18.35 -17.90
N GLU A 345 -3.97 18.50 -18.78
CA GLU A 345 -3.70 19.75 -19.50
C GLU A 345 -4.91 20.24 -20.31
N GLU A 346 -5.54 19.36 -21.10
CA GLU A 346 -6.75 19.67 -21.87
C GLU A 346 -7.88 20.21 -20.98
N GLU A 347 -8.11 19.61 -19.81
CA GLU A 347 -9.14 20.05 -18.87
C GLU A 347 -8.84 21.42 -18.23
N VAL A 348 -7.57 21.72 -17.95
CA VAL A 348 -7.16 23.03 -17.41
C VAL A 348 -7.19 24.11 -18.50
N VAL A 349 -6.82 23.79 -19.73
CA VAL A 349 -6.97 24.70 -20.90
C VAL A 349 -8.44 25.03 -21.15
N LEU A 350 -9.35 24.05 -21.04
CA LEU A 350 -10.79 24.28 -21.14
C LEU A 350 -11.32 25.21 -20.02
N LEU A 351 -10.76 25.14 -18.82
CA LEU A 351 -11.10 26.06 -17.73
C LEU A 351 -10.53 27.47 -17.95
N GLY A 352 -9.28 27.58 -18.41
CA GLY A 352 -8.68 28.86 -18.80
C GLY A 352 -9.52 29.59 -19.86
N GLY A 353 -9.98 28.87 -20.89
CA GLY A 353 -10.88 29.39 -21.93
C GLY A 353 -12.33 29.64 -21.51
N VAL A 354 -12.69 29.37 -20.25
CA VAL A 354 -13.93 29.87 -19.60
C VAL A 354 -13.62 31.16 -18.83
N LEU A 355 -12.53 31.16 -18.05
CA LEU A 355 -12.10 32.32 -17.27
C LEU A 355 -11.76 33.52 -18.17
N GLU A 356 -11.02 33.33 -19.26
CA GLU A 356 -10.61 34.39 -20.21
C GLU A 356 -11.81 35.12 -20.85
N LYS A 357 -12.97 34.46 -20.95
CA LYS A 357 -14.20 35.05 -21.51
C LYS A 357 -14.96 35.96 -20.54
N GLY A 358 -14.56 35.99 -19.26
CA GLY A 358 -15.27 36.76 -18.25
C GLY A 358 -16.52 36.07 -17.68
N GLU A 359 -16.65 34.76 -17.85
CA GLU A 359 -17.83 33.98 -17.43
C GLU A 359 -18.02 33.90 -15.90
N LEU A 360 -16.98 34.16 -15.10
CA LEU A 360 -17.02 34.09 -13.64
C LEU A 360 -16.60 35.43 -12.99
N PRO A 361 -17.35 36.53 -13.21
CA PRO A 361 -16.89 37.88 -12.85
C PRO A 361 -16.76 38.11 -11.34
N CYS A 362 -17.51 37.37 -10.51
CA CYS A 362 -17.47 37.47 -9.04
C CYS A 362 -16.48 36.49 -8.38
N LEU A 363 -15.70 35.73 -9.15
CA LEU A 363 -14.79 34.72 -8.60
C LEU A 363 -13.68 35.38 -7.76
N GLU A 364 -13.61 35.04 -6.48
CA GLU A 364 -12.61 35.52 -5.52
C GLU A 364 -11.56 34.44 -5.20
N SER A 365 -11.92 33.15 -5.29
CA SER A 365 -11.07 32.01 -4.95
C SER A 365 -11.20 30.84 -5.93
N LEU A 366 -10.06 30.36 -6.44
CA LEU A 366 -9.97 29.22 -7.35
C LEU A 366 -8.93 28.21 -6.86
N ASP A 367 -9.39 27.05 -6.38
CA ASP A 367 -8.52 25.96 -5.92
C ASP A 367 -8.46 24.83 -6.94
N LEU A 368 -7.31 24.67 -7.59
CA LEU A 368 -6.99 23.60 -8.54
C LEU A 368 -5.86 22.67 -8.02
N GLY A 369 -5.50 22.75 -6.73
CA GLY A 369 -4.34 22.03 -6.19
C GLY A 369 -4.42 20.51 -6.35
N GLY A 370 -3.30 19.83 -6.63
CA GLY A 370 -3.22 18.37 -6.78
C GLY A 370 -3.74 17.83 -8.14
N ASN A 371 -3.80 18.66 -9.17
CA ASN A 371 -4.11 18.25 -10.55
C ASN A 371 -2.86 18.31 -11.44
N GLU A 372 -2.53 17.23 -12.17
CA GLU A 372 -1.32 17.16 -13.01
C GLU A 372 -1.30 18.27 -14.08
N GLY A 373 -2.46 18.63 -14.67
CA GLY A 373 -2.59 19.70 -15.66
C GLY A 373 -2.30 21.11 -15.15
N CYS A 374 -2.37 21.38 -13.85
CA CYS A 374 -2.17 22.74 -13.31
C CYS A 374 -0.71 23.20 -13.28
N GLY A 375 0.23 22.27 -13.46
CA GLY A 375 1.63 22.58 -13.74
C GLY A 375 2.01 22.51 -15.22
N SER A 376 1.16 21.96 -16.09
CA SER A 376 1.47 21.76 -17.52
C SER A 376 1.67 23.08 -18.27
N GLU A 377 2.42 23.03 -19.38
CA GLU A 377 2.68 24.21 -20.21
C GLU A 377 1.38 24.88 -20.69
N GLY A 378 0.52 24.16 -21.41
CA GLY A 378 -0.74 24.68 -21.91
C GLY A 378 -1.68 25.11 -20.77
N GLY A 379 -1.70 24.37 -19.67
CA GLY A 379 -2.49 24.71 -18.49
C GLY A 379 -2.10 26.06 -17.88
N LEU A 380 -0.81 26.28 -17.61
CA LEU A 380 -0.31 27.56 -17.09
C LEU A 380 -0.43 28.70 -18.12
N LYS A 381 -0.21 28.42 -19.41
CA LYS A 381 -0.36 29.39 -20.51
C LYS A 381 -1.80 29.86 -20.66
N ALA A 382 -2.78 28.96 -20.56
CA ALA A 382 -4.21 29.28 -20.61
C ALA A 382 -4.69 30.02 -19.34
N LEU A 383 -4.24 29.61 -18.15
CA LEU A 383 -4.55 30.32 -16.90
C LEU A 383 -3.93 31.73 -16.88
N GLY A 384 -2.67 31.88 -17.31
CA GLY A 384 -1.99 33.17 -17.43
C GLY A 384 -2.69 34.09 -18.43
N GLY A 385 -3.13 33.54 -19.57
CA GLY A 385 -3.98 34.23 -20.52
C GLY A 385 -5.26 34.78 -19.88
N ALA A 386 -5.89 34.04 -18.97
CA ALA A 386 -7.11 34.45 -18.28
C ALA A 386 -6.92 35.44 -17.11
N LEU A 387 -5.71 35.62 -16.57
CA LEU A 387 -5.44 36.52 -15.43
C LEU A 387 -5.42 38.00 -15.84
N ARG A 388 -6.59 38.52 -16.23
CA ARG A 388 -6.81 39.94 -16.58
C ARG A 388 -8.00 40.51 -15.79
N LYS A 389 -7.92 41.77 -15.39
CA LYS A 389 -9.00 42.53 -14.72
C LYS A 389 -10.32 42.52 -15.49
N SER A 390 -10.28 42.48 -16.83
CA SER A 390 -11.46 42.39 -17.69
C SER A 390 -12.15 41.02 -17.66
N ALA A 391 -11.43 39.96 -17.26
CA ALA A 391 -11.89 38.58 -17.25
C ALA A 391 -12.28 38.11 -15.83
N VAL A 392 -11.42 38.32 -14.84
CA VAL A 392 -11.62 37.85 -13.47
C VAL A 392 -11.41 38.99 -12.44
N PRO A 393 -12.21 40.08 -12.50
CA PRO A 393 -11.97 41.31 -11.74
C PRO A 393 -11.93 41.15 -10.22
N SER A 394 -12.61 40.14 -9.67
CA SER A 394 -12.69 39.87 -8.22
C SER A 394 -11.61 38.91 -7.69
N LEU A 395 -10.78 38.31 -8.55
CA LEU A 395 -9.94 37.17 -8.16
C LEU A 395 -8.80 37.57 -7.21
N LYS A 396 -8.76 36.92 -6.05
CA LYS A 396 -7.82 37.18 -4.95
C LYS A 396 -6.94 35.97 -4.64
N ASN A 397 -7.51 34.76 -4.66
CA ASN A 397 -6.88 33.54 -4.20
C ASN A 397 -6.81 32.51 -5.33
N VAL A 398 -5.63 31.93 -5.56
CA VAL A 398 -5.43 30.85 -6.55
C VAL A 398 -4.51 29.78 -5.98
N ASP A 399 -4.89 28.51 -6.08
CA ASP A 399 -4.04 27.36 -5.72
C ASP A 399 -3.79 26.45 -6.92
N LEU A 400 -2.54 26.39 -7.36
CA LEU A 400 -2.01 25.59 -8.47
C LEU A 400 -0.93 24.60 -7.99
N ARG A 401 -0.82 24.35 -6.69
CA ARG A 401 0.20 23.43 -6.15
C ARG A 401 -0.04 22.03 -6.71
N CYS A 402 1.00 21.38 -7.22
CA CYS A 402 0.95 19.99 -7.66
C CYS A 402 2.12 19.18 -7.08
N ASP A 403 1.89 17.88 -6.87
CA ASP A 403 2.88 16.91 -6.39
C ASP A 403 3.58 16.15 -7.53
N ARG A 404 3.11 16.31 -8.78
CA ARG A 404 3.64 15.66 -9.98
C ARG A 404 3.71 16.66 -11.13
N TRP A 405 4.91 16.89 -11.64
CA TRP A 405 5.15 17.77 -12.78
C TRP A 405 5.59 16.97 -14.02
N ARG A 406 5.36 17.52 -15.22
CA ARG A 406 5.74 16.91 -16.50
C ARG A 406 6.18 18.01 -17.47
N GLY A 407 7.46 18.01 -17.84
CA GLY A 407 8.03 18.83 -18.92
C GLY A 407 8.34 20.29 -18.57
N ALA A 408 9.47 20.79 -19.06
CA ALA A 408 9.72 22.24 -19.21
C ALA A 408 8.91 22.80 -20.39
N GLY A 409 8.69 24.11 -20.42
CA GLY A 409 7.98 24.82 -21.49
C GLY A 409 7.79 26.31 -21.15
N GLU A 410 7.20 27.09 -22.06
CA GLU A 410 7.01 28.55 -21.89
C GLU A 410 5.93 28.92 -20.85
N GLY A 411 5.03 27.98 -20.54
CA GLY A 411 3.81 28.19 -19.74
C GLY A 411 4.03 28.90 -18.39
N PRO A 412 5.02 28.48 -17.56
CA PRO A 412 5.42 29.21 -16.36
C PRO A 412 5.80 30.68 -16.60
N GLY A 413 6.54 30.97 -17.68
CA GLY A 413 6.94 32.32 -18.05
C GLY A 413 5.74 33.20 -18.40
N VAL A 414 4.84 32.69 -19.26
CA VAL A 414 3.59 33.38 -19.64
C VAL A 414 2.70 33.66 -18.42
N PHE A 415 2.59 32.70 -17.50
CA PHE A 415 1.83 32.89 -16.26
C PHE A 415 2.45 33.96 -15.36
N LEU A 416 3.77 33.94 -15.18
CA LEU A 416 4.48 34.89 -14.32
C LEU A 416 4.49 36.32 -14.90
N ASP A 417 4.69 36.49 -16.21
CA ASP A 417 4.61 37.81 -16.84
C ASP A 417 3.16 38.36 -16.85
N ALA A 418 2.13 37.50 -16.86
CA ALA A 418 0.76 37.92 -16.59
C ALA A 418 0.58 38.45 -15.15
N LEU A 419 1.26 37.86 -14.15
CA LEU A 419 1.24 38.38 -12.77
C LEU A 419 1.94 39.73 -12.60
N ALA A 420 2.97 40.01 -13.42
CA ALA A 420 3.66 41.30 -13.44
C ALA A 420 2.93 42.38 -14.26
N SER A 421 1.91 41.99 -15.04
CA SER A 421 1.14 42.91 -15.89
C SER A 421 0.32 43.92 -15.06
N PRO A 422 0.21 45.18 -15.50
CA PRO A 422 -0.75 46.12 -14.90
C PRO A 422 -2.21 45.68 -15.06
N GLU A 423 -2.50 44.76 -15.99
CA GLU A 423 -3.84 44.15 -16.15
C GLU A 423 -4.11 42.99 -15.18
N CYS A 424 -3.14 42.57 -14.36
CA CYS A 424 -3.30 41.51 -13.38
C CYS A 424 -4.46 41.82 -12.38
N PRO A 425 -5.36 40.87 -12.09
CA PRO A 425 -6.44 41.04 -11.09
C PRO A 425 -5.88 41.26 -9.67
N PRO A 426 -6.71 41.66 -8.68
CA PRO A 426 -6.27 42.00 -7.32
C PRO A 426 -5.90 40.76 -6.47
N LEU A 427 -4.91 40.00 -6.93
CA LEU A 427 -4.45 38.76 -6.32
C LEU A 427 -3.72 39.05 -4.99
N GLU A 428 -4.27 38.51 -3.91
CA GLU A 428 -3.74 38.63 -2.54
C GLU A 428 -2.86 37.43 -2.18
N LYS A 429 -3.22 36.23 -2.68
CA LYS A 429 -2.57 34.96 -2.36
C LYS A 429 -2.58 33.95 -3.51
N ILE A 430 -1.40 33.72 -4.09
CA ILE A 430 -1.15 32.59 -5.00
C ILE A 430 -0.35 31.52 -4.25
N GLN A 431 -0.79 30.27 -4.43
CA GLN A 431 -0.07 29.07 -4.04
C GLN A 431 0.25 28.25 -5.30
N MET A 432 1.50 27.88 -5.56
CA MET A 432 1.82 27.11 -6.79
C MET A 432 3.07 26.23 -6.70
N THR A 433 3.18 25.29 -7.63
CA THR A 433 4.42 24.57 -7.94
C THR A 433 5.03 25.14 -9.24
N LEU A 434 6.33 25.41 -9.25
CA LEU A 434 7.10 25.82 -10.41
C LEU A 434 8.40 24.99 -10.45
N ASN A 435 8.73 24.47 -11.63
CA ASN A 435 10.00 23.78 -11.86
C ASN A 435 10.67 24.37 -13.11
N LEU A 436 11.97 24.12 -13.29
CA LEU A 436 12.72 24.42 -14.52
C LEU A 436 12.45 25.84 -15.06
N LEU A 437 12.40 26.83 -14.15
CA LEU A 437 12.20 28.23 -14.49
C LEU A 437 13.36 28.77 -15.33
N GLU A 438 13.04 29.63 -16.31
CA GLU A 438 14.05 30.47 -16.95
C GLU A 438 14.72 31.38 -15.92
N GLU A 439 16.01 31.66 -16.12
CA GLU A 439 16.79 32.57 -15.28
C GLU A 439 16.15 33.96 -15.17
N SER A 440 15.46 34.44 -16.22
CA SER A 440 14.82 35.76 -16.21
C SER A 440 13.62 35.82 -15.26
N HIS A 441 12.78 34.78 -15.20
CA HIS A 441 11.68 34.69 -14.25
C HIS A 441 12.15 34.30 -12.85
N ALA A 442 13.22 33.51 -12.72
CA ALA A 442 13.87 33.20 -11.44
C ALA A 442 14.46 34.47 -10.78
N GLN A 443 15.11 35.35 -11.55
CA GLN A 443 15.56 36.68 -11.12
C GLN A 443 14.38 37.52 -10.62
N LYS A 444 13.32 37.69 -11.43
CA LYS A 444 12.11 38.45 -11.05
C LYS A 444 11.46 37.89 -9.77
N LEU A 445 11.44 36.56 -9.59
CA LEU A 445 10.88 35.90 -8.41
C LEU A 445 11.75 36.09 -7.16
N GLY A 446 13.06 35.92 -7.28
CA GLY A 446 14.02 36.15 -6.18
C GLY A 446 14.01 37.61 -5.71
N ALA A 447 13.96 38.54 -6.66
CA ALA A 447 13.83 39.97 -6.40
C ALA A 447 12.50 40.38 -5.74
N GLY A 448 11.48 39.50 -5.76
CA GLY A 448 10.17 39.74 -5.14
C GLY A 448 9.17 40.50 -6.01
N VAL A 449 9.34 40.53 -7.33
CA VAL A 449 8.47 41.25 -8.28
C VAL A 449 7.02 40.74 -8.21
N TYR A 450 6.84 39.43 -8.14
CA TYR A 450 5.51 38.79 -8.13
C TYR A 450 4.88 38.79 -6.72
N ALA A 451 4.59 39.99 -6.19
CA ALA A 451 4.07 40.19 -4.84
C ALA A 451 2.82 39.36 -4.43
N PRO A 452 1.93 38.90 -5.35
CA PRO A 452 0.85 37.97 -5.00
C PRO A 452 1.28 36.54 -4.63
N ILE A 453 2.50 36.10 -4.97
CA ILE A 453 2.96 34.74 -4.68
C ILE A 453 3.33 34.63 -3.20
N ARG A 454 2.60 33.76 -2.48
CA ARG A 454 2.74 33.59 -1.01
C ARG A 454 3.20 32.20 -0.61
N THR A 455 2.80 31.17 -1.35
CA THR A 455 3.23 29.81 -1.10
C THR A 455 3.79 29.24 -2.38
N VAL A 456 5.07 28.89 -2.40
CA VAL A 456 5.68 28.37 -3.62
C VAL A 456 6.53 27.14 -3.33
N ARG A 457 6.37 26.14 -4.20
CA ARG A 457 7.26 24.99 -4.33
C ARG A 457 8.11 25.21 -5.57
N LEU A 458 9.42 25.40 -5.39
CA LEU A 458 10.37 25.57 -6.49
C LEU A 458 11.22 24.32 -6.67
N TYR A 459 11.37 23.88 -7.91
CA TYR A 459 12.24 22.78 -8.31
C TYR A 459 13.24 23.32 -9.33
N LEU A 460 14.43 23.74 -8.86
CA LEU A 460 15.37 24.54 -9.64
C LEU A 460 16.65 23.75 -9.96
N PRO A 461 17.17 23.82 -11.20
CA PRO A 461 18.57 23.51 -11.48
C PRO A 461 19.50 24.47 -10.72
N ASP A 462 20.69 24.01 -10.36
CA ASP A 462 21.76 24.78 -9.69
C ASP A 462 21.94 26.21 -10.22
N ARG A 463 22.13 26.40 -11.52
CA ARG A 463 22.30 27.73 -12.16
C ARG A 463 21.10 28.64 -11.95
N THR A 464 19.88 28.13 -12.15
CA THR A 464 18.64 28.88 -11.91
C THR A 464 18.47 29.21 -10.43
N ALA A 465 18.86 28.29 -9.53
CA ALA A 465 18.87 28.52 -8.09
C ALA A 465 19.89 29.59 -7.69
N ALA A 466 21.08 29.61 -8.29
CA ALA A 466 22.10 30.64 -8.08
C ALA A 466 21.57 32.04 -8.45
N VAL A 467 20.89 32.18 -9.59
CA VAL A 467 20.25 33.44 -10.00
C VAL A 467 19.13 33.84 -9.02
N PHE A 468 18.26 32.90 -8.64
CA PHE A 468 17.18 33.13 -7.67
C PHE A 468 17.69 33.62 -6.30
N PHE A 469 18.72 32.97 -5.74
CA PHE A 469 19.28 33.35 -4.44
C PHE A 469 20.07 34.66 -4.50
N ARG A 470 20.85 34.88 -5.57
CA ARG A 470 21.62 36.12 -5.77
C ARG A 470 20.68 37.34 -5.75
N GLU A 471 19.56 37.25 -6.45
CA GLU A 471 18.59 38.34 -6.54
C GLU A 471 17.72 38.45 -5.27
N MET A 472 17.48 37.33 -4.57
CA MET A 472 16.89 37.37 -3.22
C MET A 472 17.82 38.03 -2.20
N ALA A 473 19.15 37.92 -2.33
CA ALA A 473 20.10 38.65 -1.50
C ALA A 473 20.16 40.15 -1.89
N ASN A 474 20.27 40.45 -3.18
CA ASN A 474 20.46 41.82 -3.72
C ASN A 474 19.23 42.73 -3.57
N SER A 475 18.00 42.20 -3.58
CA SER A 475 16.78 43.03 -3.59
C SER A 475 16.69 43.98 -2.39
N PRO A 476 16.18 45.22 -2.53
CA PRO A 476 15.98 46.12 -1.40
C PRO A 476 14.91 45.63 -0.41
N ASN A 477 14.01 44.71 -0.82
CA ASN A 477 12.99 44.12 0.05
C ASN A 477 13.01 42.59 -0.09
N PRO A 478 12.90 41.81 1.00
CA PRO A 478 12.76 40.37 0.90
C PRO A 478 11.41 39.98 0.25
N PRO A 479 11.36 38.90 -0.55
CA PRO A 479 10.11 38.42 -1.13
C PRO A 479 9.12 37.97 -0.06
N LYS A 480 7.83 38.29 -0.23
CA LYS A 480 6.79 38.20 0.80
C LYS A 480 6.12 36.83 0.89
N PHE A 481 6.93 35.76 0.87
CA PHE A 481 6.46 34.38 0.99
C PHE A 481 6.01 34.07 2.42
N ASP A 482 4.82 33.50 2.56
CA ASP A 482 4.32 32.86 3.79
C ASP A 482 4.94 31.45 3.96
N SER A 483 5.27 30.79 2.85
CA SER A 483 5.84 29.44 2.78
C SER A 483 6.67 29.27 1.51
N LEU A 484 7.94 28.89 1.68
CA LEU A 484 8.86 28.55 0.60
C LEU A 484 9.29 27.09 0.76
N ASN A 485 9.21 26.32 -0.33
CA ASN A 485 9.66 24.93 -0.38
C ASN A 485 10.58 24.80 -1.58
N LEU A 486 11.80 24.30 -1.37
CA LEU A 486 12.82 24.21 -2.40
C LEU A 486 13.24 22.76 -2.61
N ARG A 487 13.35 22.37 -3.87
CA ARG A 487 14.06 21.19 -4.34
C ARG A 487 15.09 21.66 -5.37
N ILE A 488 16.37 21.38 -5.15
CA ILE A 488 17.47 21.93 -5.95
C ILE A 488 18.19 20.75 -6.60
N VAL A 489 18.04 20.63 -7.92
CA VAL A 489 18.69 19.58 -8.70
C VAL A 489 20.06 20.09 -9.12
N ILE A 490 21.11 19.37 -8.74
CA ILE A 490 22.49 19.74 -9.00
C ILE A 490 23.04 18.84 -10.10
N GLN A 491 23.60 19.48 -11.13
CA GLN A 491 24.02 18.90 -12.40
C GLN A 491 25.41 19.39 -12.82
N ASN A 492 25.85 20.56 -12.33
CA ASN A 492 27.15 21.14 -12.65
C ASN A 492 27.83 21.71 -11.38
N GLU A 493 29.04 21.22 -11.10
CA GLU A 493 29.78 21.56 -9.89
C GLU A 493 30.17 23.06 -9.79
N ALA A 494 30.41 23.74 -10.92
CA ALA A 494 30.77 25.16 -10.93
C ALA A 494 29.54 26.07 -10.68
N GLU A 495 28.38 25.70 -11.22
CA GLU A 495 27.12 26.38 -10.92
C GLU A 495 26.68 26.12 -9.46
N ALA A 496 26.99 24.93 -8.92
CA ALA A 496 26.78 24.62 -7.51
C ALA A 496 27.59 25.53 -6.57
N GLU A 497 28.84 25.89 -6.90
CA GLU A 497 29.63 26.86 -6.11
C GLU A 497 28.92 28.23 -6.03
N HIS A 498 28.46 28.73 -7.18
CA HIS A 498 27.73 29.99 -7.27
C HIS A 498 26.37 29.93 -6.57
N MET A 499 25.70 28.77 -6.60
CA MET A 499 24.45 28.50 -5.91
C MET A 499 24.63 28.53 -4.40
N PHE A 500 25.54 27.73 -3.83
CA PHE A 500 25.79 27.68 -2.39
C PHE A 500 26.30 29.01 -1.83
N SER A 501 27.18 29.72 -2.55
CA SER A 501 27.66 31.05 -2.13
C SER A 501 26.53 32.09 -2.07
N SER A 502 25.59 32.05 -3.04
CA SER A 502 24.42 32.93 -3.06
C SER A 502 23.42 32.54 -1.95
N LEU A 503 23.22 31.24 -1.72
CA LEU A 503 22.34 30.71 -0.68
C LEU A 503 22.85 31.05 0.74
N ALA A 504 24.15 30.91 1.00
CA ALA A 504 24.78 31.34 2.25
C ALA A 504 24.48 32.81 2.56
N SER A 505 24.58 33.68 1.54
CA SER A 505 24.27 35.11 1.65
C SER A 505 22.80 35.37 1.99
N VAL A 506 21.86 34.62 1.39
CA VAL A 506 20.42 34.70 1.70
C VAL A 506 20.10 34.29 3.14
N VAL A 507 20.80 33.28 3.67
CA VAL A 507 20.69 32.86 5.08
C VAL A 507 21.25 33.93 6.01
N GLN A 508 22.48 34.41 5.79
CA GLN A 508 23.12 35.45 6.61
C GLN A 508 22.32 36.76 6.65
N LEU A 509 21.71 37.15 5.53
CA LEU A 509 20.79 38.30 5.46
C LEU A 509 19.43 38.03 6.11
N ASN A 510 19.22 36.87 6.74
CA ASN A 510 18.03 36.46 7.48
C ASN A 510 16.74 36.45 6.62
N ARG A 511 16.89 36.35 5.29
CA ARG A 511 15.78 36.41 4.31
C ARG A 511 15.08 35.06 4.14
N PHE A 512 15.72 33.99 4.60
CA PHE A 512 15.25 32.61 4.42
C PHE A 512 14.19 32.14 5.43
N ARG A 513 13.73 33.00 6.36
CA ARG A 513 12.77 32.63 7.43
C ARG A 513 11.44 32.03 6.94
N CYS A 514 11.07 32.20 5.68
CA CYS A 514 9.87 31.63 5.08
C CYS A 514 10.02 30.16 4.65
N ILE A 515 11.24 29.59 4.68
CA ILE A 515 11.45 28.21 4.22
C ILE A 515 10.83 27.19 5.16
N GLN A 516 10.15 26.20 4.58
CA GLN A 516 9.54 25.06 5.27
C GLN A 516 10.18 23.73 4.86
N ARG A 517 10.68 23.64 3.62
CA ARG A 517 11.37 22.46 3.08
C ARG A 517 12.57 22.90 2.24
N LEU A 518 13.72 22.29 2.48
CA LEU A 518 14.93 22.42 1.68
C LEU A 518 15.43 21.03 1.30
N VAL A 519 15.41 20.72 0.00
CA VAL A 519 15.93 19.47 -0.55
C VAL A 519 16.99 19.79 -1.59
N PHE A 520 18.10 19.08 -1.57
CA PHE A 520 19.07 19.04 -2.66
C PHE A 520 19.12 17.61 -3.23
N ASP A 521 19.27 17.48 -4.55
CA ASP A 521 19.31 16.22 -5.27
C ASP A 521 20.46 16.21 -6.28
N CYS A 522 21.30 15.18 -6.26
CA CYS A 522 22.34 14.94 -7.26
C CYS A 522 21.99 13.70 -8.10
N TYR A 523 21.02 13.84 -9.00
CA TYR A 523 20.68 12.82 -9.99
C TYR A 523 20.78 13.41 -11.39
N SER A 524 21.46 12.72 -12.29
CA SER A 524 21.20 12.85 -13.72
C SER A 524 19.78 12.32 -13.97
N LEU A 525 18.83 13.23 -14.22
CA LEU A 525 17.52 12.84 -14.74
C LEU A 525 17.70 12.43 -16.20
N PRO A 526 17.50 11.15 -16.59
CA PRO A 526 17.24 10.86 -17.99
C PRO A 526 15.92 11.54 -18.39
N ASP A 527 15.87 12.19 -19.55
CA ASP A 527 14.68 12.91 -20.05
C ASP A 527 13.40 12.04 -20.14
N ASN A 528 13.55 10.72 -20.07
CA ASN A 528 12.49 9.73 -20.14
C ASN A 528 11.77 9.46 -18.79
N GLY A 529 12.05 10.24 -17.75
CA GLY A 529 11.24 10.30 -16.52
C GLY A 529 11.47 9.16 -15.51
N PRO A 530 10.65 9.09 -14.43
CA PRO A 530 10.94 8.26 -13.24
C PRO A 530 10.53 6.78 -13.44
N GLY A 531 10.90 6.19 -14.58
CA GLY A 531 10.50 4.84 -14.97
C GLY A 531 11.61 3.79 -14.89
N GLN A 532 12.87 4.20 -15.08
CA GLN A 532 14.02 3.28 -15.13
C GLN A 532 15.30 4.07 -14.82
N VAL A 533 16.09 3.60 -13.84
CA VAL A 533 17.41 4.13 -13.49
C VAL A 533 18.35 2.94 -13.49
N ASP A 534 19.24 2.87 -14.47
CA ASP A 534 20.35 1.92 -14.45
C ASP A 534 21.46 2.53 -13.58
N PHE A 535 21.67 1.96 -12.39
CA PHE A 535 22.70 2.37 -11.44
C PHE A 535 24.06 1.84 -11.90
N ASN A 536 24.66 2.50 -12.89
CA ASN A 536 26.07 2.29 -13.24
C ASN A 536 26.94 3.26 -12.42
N ASP A 537 27.87 2.71 -11.63
CA ASP A 537 28.65 3.48 -10.65
C ASP A 537 29.51 4.62 -11.23
N GLU A 538 29.88 4.54 -12.51
CA GLU A 538 30.79 5.50 -13.18
C GLU A 538 30.25 6.95 -13.25
N PHE A 539 28.96 7.19 -12.99
CA PHE A 539 28.34 8.51 -13.14
C PHE A 539 28.27 9.36 -11.85
N PHE A 540 28.58 8.80 -10.68
CA PHE A 540 28.63 9.55 -9.42
C PHE A 540 29.98 10.25 -9.24
N GLY A 541 30.25 11.24 -10.11
CA GLY A 541 31.48 12.02 -10.06
C GLY A 541 31.70 12.68 -8.70
N THR A 542 32.88 12.44 -8.11
CA THR A 542 33.28 13.10 -6.87
C THR A 542 33.37 14.61 -7.08
N TRP A 543 32.84 15.36 -6.13
CA TRP A 543 32.86 16.82 -6.16
C TRP A 543 34.25 17.30 -5.76
N THR A 544 35.13 17.48 -6.76
CA THR A 544 36.57 17.72 -6.55
C THR A 544 36.95 19.21 -6.50
N SER A 545 36.03 20.12 -6.82
CA SER A 545 36.26 21.57 -6.76
C SER A 545 36.36 22.05 -5.31
N GLN A 546 37.55 22.54 -4.93
CA GLN A 546 37.74 23.22 -3.65
C GLN A 546 36.80 24.42 -3.50
N GLY A 547 36.50 25.15 -4.59
CA GLY A 547 35.56 26.28 -4.56
C GLY A 547 34.14 25.86 -4.18
N THR A 548 33.68 24.71 -4.68
CA THR A 548 32.37 24.16 -4.32
C THR A 548 32.35 23.61 -2.89
N LYS A 549 33.41 22.94 -2.44
CA LYS A 549 33.56 22.51 -1.03
C LYS A 549 33.54 23.72 -0.08
N ASP A 550 34.29 24.78 -0.40
CA ASP A 550 34.29 26.06 0.31
C ASP A 550 32.90 26.74 0.36
N ALA A 551 32.20 26.84 -0.78
CA ALA A 551 30.90 27.49 -0.87
C ALA A 551 29.82 26.76 -0.06
N LYS A 552 29.83 25.43 -0.12
CA LYS A 552 29.00 24.55 0.71
C LYS A 552 29.28 24.76 2.21
N LEU A 553 30.55 24.80 2.61
CA LEU A 553 30.94 25.05 4.00
C LEU A 553 30.51 26.45 4.49
N ARG A 554 30.58 27.49 3.65
CA ARG A 554 30.04 28.84 3.96
C ARG A 554 28.52 28.80 4.18
N PHE A 555 27.78 28.01 3.39
CA PHE A 555 26.34 27.83 3.58
C PHE A 555 26.01 27.14 4.91
N PHE A 556 26.68 26.05 5.25
CA PHE A 556 26.46 25.40 6.56
C PHE A 556 26.87 26.32 7.72
N THR A 557 27.95 27.09 7.59
CA THR A 557 28.36 28.09 8.59
C THR A 557 27.25 29.13 8.80
N ALA A 558 26.61 29.62 7.74
CA ALA A 558 25.48 30.55 7.84
C ALA A 558 24.28 29.95 8.62
N LEU A 559 24.07 28.62 8.57
CA LEU A 559 23.04 27.95 9.36
C LEU A 559 23.40 27.82 10.85
N ALA A 560 24.68 27.93 11.23
CA ALA A 560 25.11 27.96 12.63
C ALA A 560 24.81 29.31 13.32
N ASP A 561 24.77 30.39 12.54
CA ASP A 561 24.53 31.76 13.01
C ASP A 561 23.05 32.19 12.95
N VAL A 562 22.20 31.52 12.14
CA VAL A 562 20.85 32.00 11.82
C VAL A 562 19.77 30.94 12.08
N GLN A 563 18.86 31.25 13.01
CA GLN A 563 17.67 30.44 13.26
C GLN A 563 16.68 30.49 12.09
N LEU A 564 16.26 29.32 11.62
CA LEU A 564 15.24 29.10 10.59
C LEU A 564 13.96 28.53 11.24
N PRO A 565 13.09 29.38 11.83
CA PRO A 565 12.01 28.92 12.73
C PRO A 565 10.89 28.14 12.03
N ASN A 566 10.81 28.16 10.70
CA ASN A 566 9.80 27.44 9.92
C ASN A 566 10.34 26.19 9.21
N LEU A 567 11.66 25.95 9.20
CA LEU A 567 12.24 24.82 8.48
C LEU A 567 11.81 23.51 9.14
N SER A 568 11.10 22.68 8.38
CA SER A 568 10.49 21.42 8.84
C SER A 568 11.06 20.17 8.16
N GLU A 569 11.64 20.31 6.98
CA GLU A 569 12.32 19.24 6.24
C GLU A 569 13.62 19.76 5.65
N MET A 570 14.73 19.10 5.96
CA MET A 570 16.04 19.31 5.33
C MET A 570 16.55 17.96 4.80
N ALA A 571 16.79 17.87 3.49
CA ALA A 571 17.20 16.62 2.85
C ALA A 571 18.31 16.83 1.82
N TRP A 572 19.24 15.87 1.76
CA TRP A 572 20.35 15.81 0.80
C TRP A 572 20.36 14.43 0.16
N HIS A 573 19.95 14.33 -1.10
CA HIS A 573 19.84 13.07 -1.83
C HIS A 573 20.98 12.94 -2.85
N CYS A 574 21.89 12.01 -2.61
CA CYS A 574 23.13 11.80 -3.35
C CYS A 574 24.07 13.03 -3.44
N VAL A 575 23.84 14.07 -2.63
CA VAL A 575 24.71 15.26 -2.56
C VAL A 575 25.76 15.04 -1.48
N HIS A 576 27.04 15.10 -1.86
CA HIS A 576 28.17 14.90 -0.96
C HIS A 576 28.19 15.92 0.19
N VAL A 577 27.94 15.45 1.42
CA VAL A 577 28.16 16.15 2.68
C VAL A 577 29.35 15.50 3.39
N SER A 578 30.30 16.31 3.86
CA SER A 578 31.58 15.88 4.43
C SER A 578 31.62 16.08 5.95
N GLU A 579 32.63 15.52 6.61
CA GLU A 579 32.82 15.72 8.06
C GLU A 579 33.11 17.18 8.43
N ALA A 580 33.76 17.95 7.54
CA ALA A 580 33.96 19.40 7.71
C ALA A 580 32.62 20.18 7.70
N ASP A 581 31.63 19.74 6.93
CA ASP A 581 30.28 20.32 6.92
C ASP A 581 29.48 19.98 8.20
N CYS A 582 29.83 18.87 8.87
CA CYS A 582 29.15 18.42 10.09
C CYS A 582 29.45 19.32 11.30
N VAL A 583 30.61 19.98 11.35
CA VAL A 583 31.00 20.90 12.43
C VAL A 583 30.04 22.10 12.56
N PRO A 584 29.78 22.91 11.51
CA PRO A 584 28.79 23.98 11.59
C PRO A 584 27.34 23.48 11.71
N LEU A 585 26.99 22.32 11.15
CA LEU A 585 25.67 21.69 11.40
C LEU A 585 25.45 21.36 12.88
N ALA A 586 26.46 20.78 13.55
CA ALA A 586 26.43 20.50 14.98
C ALA A 586 26.31 21.79 15.82
N ALA A 587 26.97 22.88 15.40
CA ALA A 587 26.79 24.18 16.01
C ALA A 587 25.35 24.71 15.83
N ALA A 588 24.73 24.54 14.66
CA ALA A 588 23.32 24.89 14.43
C ALA A 588 22.35 24.07 15.30
N PHE A 589 22.64 22.79 15.54
CA PHE A 589 21.90 21.94 16.49
C PHE A 589 22.09 22.42 17.94
N ARG A 590 23.33 22.69 18.36
CA ARG A 590 23.68 23.23 19.68
C ARG A 590 22.94 24.54 19.98
N HIS A 591 22.87 25.45 18.99
CA HIS A 591 22.19 26.74 19.12
C HIS A 591 20.67 26.69 19.00
N GLY A 592 20.08 25.52 18.66
CA GLY A 592 18.63 25.39 18.50
C GLY A 592 18.08 26.14 17.27
N ASN A 593 18.87 26.22 16.19
CA ASN A 593 18.51 27.01 15.00
C ASN A 593 17.38 26.41 14.15
N PHE A 594 17.00 25.14 14.36
CA PHE A 594 15.94 24.46 13.61
C PHE A 594 14.77 23.98 14.52
N PRO A 595 14.08 24.87 15.25
CA PRO A 595 13.11 24.48 16.29
C PRO A 595 11.85 23.79 15.74
N SER A 596 11.60 23.86 14.42
CA SER A 596 10.46 23.25 13.73
C SER A 596 10.81 22.00 12.92
N LEU A 597 12.07 21.53 12.97
CA LEU A 597 12.56 20.45 12.12
C LEU A 597 11.89 19.10 12.48
N ARG A 598 11.25 18.48 11.49
CA ARG A 598 10.58 17.17 11.59
C ARG A 598 11.33 16.08 10.83
N LYS A 599 11.97 16.42 9.71
CA LYS A 599 12.68 15.46 8.85
C LYS A 599 14.08 15.96 8.54
N PHE A 600 15.08 15.16 8.88
CA PHE A 600 16.48 15.37 8.53
C PHE A 600 17.01 14.13 7.79
N VAL A 601 17.41 14.29 6.53
CA VAL A 601 17.86 13.19 5.67
C VAL A 601 19.20 13.56 5.01
N ILE A 602 20.16 12.66 5.09
CA ILE A 602 21.34 12.67 4.22
C ILE A 602 21.46 11.26 3.64
N GLU A 603 21.46 11.17 2.31
CA GLU A 603 21.51 9.93 1.54
C GLU A 603 22.72 10.03 0.59
N GLY A 604 23.63 9.06 0.69
CA GLY A 604 24.88 9.05 -0.06
C GLY A 604 24.75 8.74 -1.55
N SER A 605 25.88 8.79 -2.24
CA SER A 605 26.01 8.63 -3.71
C SER A 605 26.91 7.44 -4.09
N GLY A 606 26.71 6.29 -3.44
CA GLY A 606 27.43 5.03 -3.69
C GLY A 606 28.90 5.00 -3.22
N SER A 607 29.70 6.00 -3.57
CA SER A 607 31.11 6.12 -3.19
C SER A 607 31.26 6.50 -1.71
N LEU A 608 31.70 5.55 -0.89
CA LEU A 608 31.75 5.67 0.57
C LEU A 608 32.89 6.56 1.12
N ASP A 609 33.94 6.81 0.32
CA ASP A 609 35.25 7.27 0.83
C ASP A 609 35.35 8.76 1.20
N GLU A 610 34.38 9.62 0.82
CA GLU A 610 34.32 11.04 1.25
C GLU A 610 33.00 11.45 1.94
N ILE A 611 32.06 10.52 2.17
CA ILE A 611 30.75 10.83 2.78
C ILE A 611 30.89 10.97 4.31
N ILE A 612 29.91 11.60 4.98
CA ILE A 612 29.82 11.67 6.46
C ILE A 612 30.21 10.33 7.09
N GLY A 613 31.36 10.34 7.76
CA GLY A 613 31.93 9.22 8.46
C GLY A 613 31.70 9.28 9.97
N ARG A 614 32.59 8.60 10.68
CA ARG A 614 32.51 8.45 12.13
C ARG A 614 32.62 9.79 12.86
N GLU A 615 33.59 10.63 12.49
CA GLU A 615 33.83 11.91 13.18
C GLU A 615 32.71 12.91 12.88
N GLY A 616 32.21 12.95 11.64
CA GLY A 616 31.07 13.78 11.25
C GLY A 616 29.81 13.43 12.05
N MET A 617 29.51 12.14 12.20
CA MET A 617 28.35 11.66 12.94
C MET A 617 28.48 11.86 14.47
N GLU A 618 29.64 11.56 15.06
CA GLU A 618 29.92 11.85 16.48
C GLU A 618 29.81 13.35 16.77
N THR A 619 30.24 14.20 15.83
CA THR A 619 30.11 15.67 15.90
C THR A 619 28.64 16.12 15.89
N LEU A 620 27.81 15.61 14.97
CA LEU A 620 26.37 15.92 14.92
C LEU A 620 25.64 15.50 16.21
N MET A 621 25.92 14.30 16.71
CA MET A 621 25.32 13.80 17.96
C MET A 621 25.81 14.58 19.20
N GLY A 622 27.09 15.01 19.22
CA GLY A 622 27.62 15.92 20.23
C GLY A 622 26.86 17.25 20.29
N GLY A 623 26.65 17.90 19.15
CA GLY A 623 25.86 19.13 19.05
C GLY A 623 24.41 18.98 19.55
N LEU A 624 23.79 17.81 19.35
CA LEU A 624 22.46 17.49 19.88
C LEU A 624 22.43 17.26 21.39
N MET A 625 23.49 16.67 21.97
CA MET A 625 23.63 16.51 23.42
C MET A 625 23.83 17.86 24.13
N GLU A 626 24.60 18.76 23.53
CA GLU A 626 24.92 20.08 24.07
C GLU A 626 23.79 21.12 23.89
N SER A 627 22.88 20.90 22.94
CA SER A 627 21.68 21.72 22.73
C SER A 627 20.74 21.70 23.94
N GLU A 628 20.19 22.85 24.36
CA GLU A 628 19.29 22.89 25.53
C GLU A 628 17.97 22.11 25.29
N GLU A 629 17.26 22.37 24.19
CA GLU A 629 16.02 21.67 23.82
C GLU A 629 16.24 20.43 22.93
N GLY A 630 17.36 20.35 22.19
CA GLY A 630 17.56 19.33 21.15
C GLY A 630 16.77 19.62 19.87
N LEU A 631 16.24 18.57 19.23
CA LEU A 631 15.30 18.67 18.11
C LEU A 631 13.96 18.04 18.51
N PRO A 632 13.16 18.72 19.35
CA PRO A 632 12.00 18.12 20.02
C PRO A 632 10.81 17.79 19.11
N LEU A 633 10.83 18.27 17.86
CA LEU A 633 9.82 17.99 16.84
C LEU A 633 10.30 17.02 15.76
N LEU A 634 11.52 16.49 15.86
CA LEU A 634 12.07 15.56 14.86
C LEU A 634 11.28 14.24 14.90
N GLU A 635 10.73 13.85 13.75
CA GLU A 635 9.92 12.66 13.51
C GLU A 635 10.69 11.61 12.70
N GLU A 636 11.60 12.05 11.83
CA GLU A 636 12.41 11.23 10.93
C GLU A 636 13.87 11.70 10.89
N PHE A 637 14.81 10.78 11.11
CA PHE A 637 16.25 10.97 10.95
C PHE A 637 16.81 9.83 10.09
N ALA A 638 17.45 10.16 8.97
CA ALA A 638 18.00 9.19 8.03
C ALA A 638 19.43 9.56 7.60
N LEU A 639 20.34 8.58 7.66
CA LEU A 639 21.74 8.68 7.22
C LEU A 639 22.10 7.50 6.29
N SER A 640 21.33 7.34 5.22
CA SER A 640 21.44 6.22 4.29
C SER A 640 22.71 6.30 3.44
N ILE A 641 23.35 5.16 3.15
CA ILE A 641 24.53 5.04 2.28
C ILE A 641 25.71 5.92 2.76
N SER A 642 26.10 5.80 4.03
CA SER A 642 27.12 6.64 4.66
C SER A 642 28.05 5.89 5.63
N THR A 643 29.28 6.36 5.82
CA THR A 643 30.21 5.77 6.82
C THR A 643 29.86 6.17 8.27
N ALA A 644 28.82 6.98 8.48
CA ALA A 644 28.24 7.32 9.78
C ALA A 644 27.77 6.10 10.60
N GLY A 645 27.54 4.95 9.97
CA GLY A 645 27.26 3.68 10.66
C GLY A 645 28.34 3.29 11.69
N GLU A 646 29.60 3.68 11.47
CA GLU A 646 30.70 3.44 12.41
C GLU A 646 30.52 4.17 13.75
N ALA A 647 29.66 5.19 13.78
CA ALA A 647 29.37 6.03 14.94
C ALA A 647 27.99 5.78 15.58
N LEU A 648 27.24 4.73 15.19
CA LEU A 648 25.88 4.49 15.69
C LEU A 648 25.76 4.48 17.23
N ALA A 649 26.81 4.06 17.94
CA ALA A 649 26.90 4.12 19.40
C ALA A 649 26.63 5.53 19.98
N SER A 650 26.99 6.60 19.25
CA SER A 650 26.75 7.99 19.66
C SER A 650 25.27 8.40 19.66
N MET A 651 24.41 7.71 18.90
CA MET A 651 22.96 7.96 18.93
C MET A 651 22.30 7.48 20.23
N GLY A 652 22.83 6.43 20.84
CA GLY A 652 22.26 5.80 22.04
C GLY A 652 22.02 6.78 23.20
N PRO A 653 23.03 7.59 23.60
CA PRO A 653 22.88 8.69 24.55
C PRO A 653 21.89 9.78 24.13
N VAL A 654 21.82 10.14 22.84
CA VAL A 654 20.90 11.17 22.31
C VAL A 654 19.44 10.70 22.39
N LEU A 655 19.18 9.46 22.01
CA LEU A 655 17.86 8.82 22.16
C LEU A 655 17.47 8.68 23.64
N SER A 656 18.44 8.39 24.52
CA SER A 656 18.21 8.19 25.95
C SER A 656 17.98 9.48 26.75
N SER A 657 18.33 10.66 26.21
CA SER A 657 18.29 11.96 26.89
C SER A 657 17.07 12.84 26.56
N GLY A 658 16.09 12.30 25.82
CA GLY A 658 14.83 12.99 25.51
C GLY A 658 14.92 14.14 24.49
N LYS A 659 16.12 14.43 23.97
CA LYS A 659 16.40 15.50 22.98
C LYS A 659 15.69 15.29 21.64
N LEU A 660 15.30 14.04 21.34
CA LEU A 660 14.60 13.61 20.11
C LEU A 660 13.22 13.00 20.42
N ARG A 661 12.48 13.56 21.40
CA ARG A 661 11.24 12.99 21.98
C ARG A 661 10.13 12.56 21.00
N ASN A 662 10.10 13.09 19.77
CA ASN A 662 9.12 12.75 18.74
C ASN A 662 9.61 11.71 17.71
N LEU A 663 10.86 11.23 17.79
CA LEU A 663 11.47 10.43 16.72
C LEU A 663 10.71 9.11 16.51
N SER A 664 10.19 8.94 15.30
CA SER A 664 9.36 7.80 14.91
C SER A 664 10.05 6.88 13.90
N THR A 665 10.99 7.43 13.11
CA THR A 665 11.67 6.73 12.03
C THR A 665 13.17 7.02 12.12
N LEU A 666 13.97 5.96 12.25
CA LEU A 666 15.42 6.00 12.25
C LEU A 666 15.95 5.06 11.15
N LEU A 667 16.60 5.63 10.14
CA LEU A 667 17.18 4.89 9.01
C LEU A 667 18.70 5.09 9.02
N VAL A 668 19.45 4.00 9.13
CA VAL A 668 20.92 3.98 9.00
C VAL A 668 21.28 2.78 8.11
N ASP A 669 20.60 2.70 6.98
CA ASP A 669 20.73 1.65 5.97
C ASP A 669 21.86 1.96 4.97
N GLY A 670 22.43 0.93 4.34
CA GLY A 670 23.54 1.05 3.37
C GLY A 670 24.84 1.62 3.94
N GLY A 671 24.89 1.98 5.22
CA GLY A 671 26.01 2.66 5.86
C GLY A 671 26.89 1.74 6.67
N ARG A 672 28.23 1.91 6.57
CA ARG A 672 29.26 1.00 7.10
C ARG A 672 29.22 0.90 8.62
N MET A 673 28.42 0.00 9.17
CA MET A 673 28.26 -0.17 10.62
C MET A 673 29.26 -1.18 11.18
N THR A 674 29.93 -0.85 12.29
CA THR A 674 30.86 -1.75 12.99
C THR A 674 30.15 -2.56 14.08
N GLY A 675 30.73 -3.70 14.47
CA GLY A 675 30.21 -4.50 15.59
C GLY A 675 30.14 -3.70 16.89
N ASP A 676 31.14 -2.86 17.17
CA ASP A 676 31.19 -2.06 18.38
C ASP A 676 30.22 -0.87 18.36
N ALA A 677 29.94 -0.29 17.19
CA ALA A 677 28.87 0.70 17.02
C ALA A 677 27.50 0.10 17.35
N LEU A 678 27.23 -1.12 16.86
CA LEU A 678 26.01 -1.86 17.16
C LEU A 678 25.93 -2.28 18.64
N ARG A 679 27.04 -2.72 19.26
CA ARG A 679 27.13 -2.99 20.71
C ARG A 679 26.81 -1.75 21.55
N GLY A 680 27.35 -0.58 21.19
CA GLY A 680 27.08 0.67 21.90
C GLY A 680 25.61 1.12 21.81
N PHE A 681 24.98 0.91 20.65
CA PHE A 681 23.55 1.11 20.47
C PHE A 681 22.73 0.11 21.31
N ALA A 682 23.08 -1.18 21.27
CA ALA A 682 22.46 -2.24 22.07
C ALA A 682 22.56 -1.98 23.58
N ALA A 683 23.72 -1.53 24.07
CA ALA A 683 23.92 -1.14 25.48
C ALA A 683 22.96 -0.02 25.91
N SER A 684 22.58 0.88 24.99
CA SER A 684 21.63 1.95 25.27
C SER A 684 20.18 1.45 25.34
N LEU A 685 19.81 0.43 24.55
CA LEU A 685 18.49 -0.23 24.63
C LEU A 685 18.25 -0.96 25.97
N ARG A 686 19.31 -1.43 26.63
CA ARG A 686 19.27 -2.03 27.98
C ARG A 686 18.97 -1.00 29.09
N GLY A 687 19.09 0.30 28.80
CA GLY A 687 18.95 1.38 29.79
C GLY A 687 17.53 1.61 30.30
N ARG A 688 17.42 2.11 31.54
CA ARG A 688 16.14 2.46 32.20
C ARG A 688 15.52 3.80 31.75
N SER A 689 15.84 4.30 30.56
CA SER A 689 15.34 5.62 30.14
C SER A 689 13.88 5.57 29.71
N SER A 690 13.01 6.19 30.50
CA SER A 690 11.62 6.48 30.13
C SER A 690 11.49 7.60 29.09
N GLN A 691 12.61 8.16 28.62
CA GLN A 691 12.67 9.24 27.63
C GLN A 691 13.02 8.75 26.22
N PHE A 692 13.26 7.43 26.05
CA PHE A 692 13.53 6.84 24.74
C PHE A 692 12.32 7.05 23.80
N PRO A 693 12.52 7.55 22.58
CA PRO A 693 11.41 8.00 21.73
C PRO A 693 10.57 6.84 21.16
N PRO A 694 9.33 7.11 20.72
CA PRO A 694 8.38 6.09 20.27
C PRO A 694 8.70 5.62 18.83
N ILE A 695 9.88 5.07 18.61
CA ILE A 695 10.34 4.57 17.30
C ILE A 695 9.36 3.52 16.77
N THR A 696 8.82 3.79 15.58
CA THR A 696 7.91 2.94 14.81
C THR A 696 8.59 2.21 13.66
N THR A 697 9.66 2.79 13.11
CA THR A 697 10.47 2.25 12.03
C THR A 697 11.94 2.34 12.40
N LEU A 698 12.65 1.22 12.38
CA LEU A 698 14.09 1.14 12.55
C LEU A 698 14.66 0.31 11.40
N ASP A 699 15.61 0.88 10.64
CA ASP A 699 16.24 0.18 9.52
C ASP A 699 17.77 0.26 9.58
N PHE A 700 18.40 -0.91 9.54
CA PHE A 700 19.86 -1.14 9.53
C PHE A 700 20.26 -2.06 8.36
N SER A 701 19.41 -2.18 7.35
CA SER A 701 19.65 -3.05 6.20
C SER A 701 20.85 -2.57 5.36
N TRP A 702 21.43 -3.45 4.54
CA TRP A 702 22.46 -3.12 3.53
C TRP A 702 23.81 -2.53 4.03
N GLY A 703 23.98 -2.22 5.33
CA GLY A 703 25.21 -1.63 5.90
C GLY A 703 25.86 -2.40 7.07
N ALA A 704 25.32 -3.56 7.42
CA ALA A 704 25.62 -4.25 8.67
C ALA A 704 27.06 -4.76 8.85
N PRO A 705 27.57 -4.83 10.10
CA PRO A 705 28.81 -5.53 10.40
C PRO A 705 28.64 -7.03 10.17
N GLU A 706 29.70 -7.69 9.68
CA GLU A 706 29.77 -9.16 9.56
C GLU A 706 29.86 -9.88 10.92
N ASP A 707 30.20 -9.15 11.99
CA ASP A 707 30.27 -9.64 13.38
C ASP A 707 28.89 -10.14 13.86
N ARG A 708 28.71 -11.47 13.84
CA ARG A 708 27.50 -12.13 14.34
C ARG A 708 27.27 -11.87 15.83
N GLY A 709 28.33 -11.78 16.64
CA GLY A 709 28.24 -11.57 18.08
C GLY A 709 27.61 -10.22 18.42
N ALA A 710 27.94 -9.17 17.66
CA ALA A 710 27.29 -7.86 17.80
C ALA A 710 25.78 -7.92 17.49
N TRP A 711 25.36 -8.75 16.53
CA TRP A 711 23.94 -8.99 16.21
C TRP A 711 23.21 -9.85 17.25
N GLU A 712 23.89 -10.84 17.84
CA GLU A 712 23.39 -11.61 18.99
C GLU A 712 23.19 -10.69 20.22
N GLU A 713 24.18 -9.85 20.54
CA GLU A 713 24.10 -8.86 21.62
C GLU A 713 22.99 -7.82 21.41
N PHE A 714 22.76 -7.40 20.17
CA PHE A 714 21.65 -6.50 19.83
C PHE A 714 20.27 -7.15 20.04
N MET A 715 20.10 -8.39 19.60
CA MET A 715 18.85 -9.14 19.82
C MET A 715 18.62 -9.47 21.31
N ALA A 716 19.69 -9.81 22.04
CA ALA A 716 19.65 -9.97 23.50
C ALA A 716 19.26 -8.67 24.20
N ALA A 717 19.86 -7.53 23.81
CA ALA A 717 19.53 -6.22 24.38
C ALA A 717 18.06 -5.82 24.16
N ILE A 718 17.46 -6.17 23.02
CA ILE A 718 16.02 -5.98 22.77
C ILE A 718 15.18 -6.82 23.74
N ALA A 719 15.55 -8.10 23.97
CA ALA A 719 14.85 -8.99 24.89
C ALA A 719 14.99 -8.57 26.37
N GLU A 720 16.17 -8.09 26.74
CA GLU A 720 16.53 -7.64 28.09
C GLU A 720 15.98 -6.25 28.45
N SER A 721 15.80 -5.37 27.46
CA SER A 721 15.35 -3.98 27.63
C SER A 721 14.13 -3.87 28.54
N GLU A 722 14.22 -3.16 29.68
CA GLU A 722 13.09 -3.04 30.62
C GLU A 722 11.86 -2.41 29.97
N VAL A 723 12.08 -1.35 29.18
CA VAL A 723 11.03 -0.68 28.41
C VAL A 723 10.64 -1.54 27.20
N GLY A 724 11.59 -1.93 26.35
CA GLY A 724 11.34 -2.58 25.07
C GLY A 724 10.84 -1.62 23.98
N LEU A 725 11.03 -1.97 22.71
CA LEU A 725 10.64 -1.14 21.56
C LEU A 725 9.13 -1.30 21.24
N ARG A 726 8.28 -0.90 22.19
CA ARG A 726 6.81 -1.17 22.18
C ARG A 726 6.05 -0.56 21.01
N HIS A 727 6.58 0.50 20.42
CA HIS A 727 5.97 1.21 19.29
C HIS A 727 6.48 0.74 17.93
N LEU A 728 7.51 -0.12 17.90
CA LEU A 728 8.16 -0.57 16.67
C LEU A 728 7.20 -1.44 15.85
N LYS A 729 6.92 -1.00 14.62
CA LYS A 729 6.05 -1.67 13.63
C LYS A 729 6.85 -2.31 12.51
N SER A 730 7.93 -1.66 12.07
CA SER A 730 8.81 -2.15 11.02
C SER A 730 10.25 -2.21 11.52
N LEU A 731 10.89 -3.36 11.33
CA LEU A 731 12.30 -3.60 11.63
C LEU A 731 13.00 -4.10 10.37
N GLY A 732 13.92 -3.29 9.84
CA GLY A 732 14.72 -3.58 8.64
C GLY A 732 16.10 -4.10 8.99
N LEU A 733 16.38 -5.33 8.53
CA LEU A 733 17.61 -6.10 8.78
C LEU A 733 18.01 -6.91 7.53
N GLU A 734 17.75 -6.37 6.34
CA GLU A 734 18.07 -7.03 5.08
C GLU A 734 19.57 -7.00 4.76
N ARG A 735 20.08 -8.07 4.13
CA ARG A 735 21.50 -8.28 3.82
C ARG A 735 22.44 -8.22 5.04
N THR A 736 21.92 -8.47 6.24
CA THR A 736 22.70 -8.54 7.48
C THR A 736 22.99 -10.00 7.90
N PRO A 737 24.05 -10.26 8.70
CA PRO A 737 24.29 -11.61 9.25
C PRO A 737 23.20 -12.10 10.20
N VAL A 738 22.27 -11.26 10.64
CA VAL A 738 21.15 -11.66 11.53
C VAL A 738 20.26 -12.75 10.90
N ALA A 739 20.25 -12.83 9.56
CA ALA A 739 19.61 -13.93 8.85
C ALA A 739 20.19 -15.31 9.22
N LYS A 740 21.42 -15.38 9.77
CA LYS A 740 22.04 -16.62 10.28
C LYS A 740 21.78 -16.87 11.78
N LEU A 741 20.98 -16.02 12.43
CA LEU A 741 20.79 -15.96 13.89
C LEU A 741 19.31 -16.10 14.28
N GLY A 742 18.56 -16.99 13.62
CA GLY A 742 17.12 -17.14 13.80
C GLY A 742 16.70 -17.38 15.26
N GLY A 743 17.49 -18.14 16.03
CA GLY A 743 17.26 -18.35 17.47
C GLY A 743 17.26 -17.05 18.27
N SER A 744 18.26 -16.18 18.07
CA SER A 744 18.37 -14.87 18.74
C SER A 744 17.25 -13.92 18.31
N VAL A 745 16.88 -13.91 17.02
CA VAL A 745 15.71 -13.15 16.52
C VAL A 745 14.41 -13.64 17.19
N VAL A 746 14.22 -14.95 17.32
CA VAL A 746 13.06 -15.53 18.01
C VAL A 746 13.06 -15.22 19.51
N ALA A 747 14.22 -15.20 20.18
CA ALA A 747 14.31 -14.77 21.57
C ALA A 747 13.88 -13.30 21.74
N ALA A 748 14.31 -12.41 20.84
CA ALA A 748 13.88 -11.01 20.81
C ALA A 748 12.36 -10.87 20.56
N LEU A 749 11.79 -11.63 19.61
CA LEU A 749 10.35 -11.63 19.34
C LEU A 749 9.52 -12.19 20.52
N ALA A 750 9.97 -13.30 21.12
CA ALA A 750 9.26 -14.02 22.18
C ALA A 750 9.43 -13.39 23.58
N SER A 751 10.25 -12.35 23.71
CA SER A 751 10.48 -11.58 24.95
C SER A 751 9.27 -10.76 25.41
N GLY A 752 8.30 -10.52 24.53
CA GLY A 752 7.20 -9.58 24.76
C GLY A 752 7.62 -8.10 24.69
N LYS A 753 8.86 -7.79 24.28
CA LYS A 753 9.40 -6.42 24.14
C LYS A 753 9.10 -5.77 22.78
N LEU A 754 8.64 -6.57 21.81
CA LEU A 754 8.25 -6.15 20.45
C LEU A 754 6.73 -6.34 20.17
N PRO A 755 5.80 -5.96 21.06
CA PRO A 755 4.37 -6.27 20.93
C PRO A 755 3.68 -5.56 19.76
N GLY A 756 4.27 -4.47 19.25
CA GLY A 756 3.75 -3.66 18.14
C GLY A 756 4.21 -4.09 16.75
N LEU A 757 5.06 -5.10 16.62
CA LEU A 757 5.75 -5.42 15.37
C LEU A 757 4.80 -6.02 14.32
N GLU A 758 4.65 -5.33 13.18
CA GLU A 758 3.77 -5.71 12.07
C GLU A 758 4.59 -6.21 10.85
N SER A 759 5.86 -5.79 10.72
CA SER A 759 6.77 -6.12 9.61
C SER A 759 8.19 -6.38 10.11
N LEU A 760 8.75 -7.52 9.74
CA LEU A 760 10.18 -7.81 9.83
C LEU A 760 10.73 -8.00 8.42
N ILE A 761 11.55 -7.06 7.96
CA ILE A 761 12.21 -7.09 6.64
C ILE A 761 13.59 -7.70 6.85
N THR A 762 13.82 -8.89 6.30
CA THR A 762 15.08 -9.63 6.51
C THR A 762 15.26 -10.69 5.42
N GLY A 763 16.51 -11.12 5.21
CA GLY A 763 16.77 -12.36 4.48
C GLY A 763 16.19 -13.56 5.24
N ALA A 764 15.85 -14.64 4.54
CA ALA A 764 15.23 -15.80 5.15
C ALA A 764 16.04 -16.31 6.36
N LEU A 765 15.41 -16.39 7.54
CA LEU A 765 16.06 -16.70 8.82
C LEU A 765 16.53 -18.16 8.88
N TRP A 766 17.79 -18.40 9.24
CA TRP A 766 18.34 -19.74 9.42
C TRP A 766 18.13 -20.17 10.87
N PHE A 767 17.64 -21.39 11.05
CA PHE A 767 17.51 -22.02 12.36
C PHE A 767 18.30 -23.32 12.42
N ASP A 768 19.07 -23.47 13.48
CA ASP A 768 19.65 -24.71 13.95
C ASP A 768 18.68 -25.44 14.89
N GLN A 769 19.14 -26.50 15.56
CA GLN A 769 18.28 -27.31 16.42
C GLN A 769 17.82 -26.57 17.69
N GLU A 770 18.65 -25.69 18.25
CA GLU A 770 18.29 -24.86 19.41
C GLU A 770 17.30 -23.77 19.01
N GLY A 771 17.54 -23.07 17.89
CA GLY A 771 16.63 -22.08 17.34
C GLY A 771 15.25 -22.63 16.97
N VAL A 772 15.17 -23.85 16.40
CA VAL A 772 13.88 -24.54 16.17
C VAL A 772 13.20 -24.89 17.50
N GLY A 773 13.96 -25.27 18.54
CA GLY A 773 13.43 -25.48 19.89
C GLY A 773 12.86 -24.19 20.50
N ALA A 774 13.61 -23.09 20.44
CA ALA A 774 13.19 -21.78 20.91
C ALA A 774 11.93 -21.27 20.18
N LEU A 775 11.84 -21.48 18.87
CA LEU A 775 10.64 -21.18 18.07
C LEU A 775 9.45 -22.04 18.52
N GLY A 776 9.67 -23.33 18.79
CA GLY A 776 8.65 -24.21 19.39
C GLY A 776 8.11 -23.66 20.71
N GLU A 777 8.98 -23.32 21.67
CA GLU A 777 8.57 -22.76 22.96
C GLU A 777 7.88 -21.39 22.82
N ALA A 778 8.34 -20.52 21.91
CA ALA A 778 7.72 -19.24 21.62
C ALA A 778 6.29 -19.37 21.07
N VAL A 779 6.08 -20.32 20.15
CA VAL A 779 4.77 -20.64 19.57
C VAL A 779 3.85 -21.31 20.59
N ARG A 780 4.33 -22.29 21.35
CA ARG A 780 3.55 -23.00 22.37
C ARG A 780 3.05 -22.05 23.46
N ALA A 781 3.90 -21.13 23.90
CA ALA A 781 3.56 -20.11 24.88
C ALA A 781 2.82 -18.89 24.29
N GLY A 782 2.59 -18.85 22.97
CA GLY A 782 1.84 -17.79 22.31
C GLY A 782 2.49 -16.40 22.35
N ARG A 783 3.82 -16.34 22.49
CA ARG A 783 4.59 -15.10 22.79
C ARG A 783 5.03 -14.29 21.56
N LEU A 784 4.82 -14.79 20.35
CA LEU A 784 5.14 -14.07 19.11
C LEU A 784 4.12 -12.93 18.85
N PRO A 785 4.51 -11.81 18.21
CA PRO A 785 3.59 -10.70 17.95
C PRO A 785 2.45 -11.09 17.00
N GLU A 786 1.21 -10.76 17.38
CA GLU A 786 -0.02 -11.22 16.70
C GLU A 786 -0.17 -10.74 15.24
N ARG A 787 0.54 -9.67 14.88
CA ARG A 787 0.51 -9.04 13.54
C ARG A 787 1.77 -9.26 12.73
N LEU A 788 2.73 -10.05 13.23
CA LEU A 788 4.04 -10.20 12.59
C LEU A 788 3.88 -10.78 11.17
N SER A 789 4.19 -9.95 10.17
CA SER A 789 4.44 -10.40 8.81
C SER A 789 5.94 -10.39 8.53
N PHE A 790 6.41 -11.40 7.79
CA PHE A 790 7.78 -11.47 7.31
C PHE A 790 7.82 -10.93 5.88
N ALA A 791 8.60 -9.88 5.66
CA ALA A 791 8.75 -9.23 4.37
C ALA A 791 10.10 -9.64 3.75
N THR A 792 10.16 -10.84 3.17
CA THR A 792 11.27 -11.26 2.31
C THR A 792 11.12 -10.63 0.93
N GLU A 793 12.22 -10.17 0.33
CA GLU A 793 12.22 -9.66 -1.04
C GLU A 793 11.58 -10.66 -2.04
N ARG A 794 10.80 -10.14 -2.99
CA ARG A 794 10.20 -10.93 -4.07
C ARG A 794 11.22 -11.23 -5.18
N TYR A 795 12.26 -11.99 -4.84
CA TYR A 795 13.18 -12.55 -5.84
C TYR A 795 12.39 -13.36 -6.88
N ARG A 796 12.26 -12.80 -8.08
CA ARG A 796 11.55 -13.40 -9.23
C ARG A 796 12.38 -14.50 -9.88
N TRP A 797 12.57 -15.60 -9.15
CA TRP A 797 12.90 -16.88 -9.78
C TRP A 797 11.68 -17.37 -10.57
N SER A 798 11.88 -18.28 -11.52
CA SER A 798 10.96 -18.56 -12.63
C SER A 798 9.63 -19.26 -12.26
N TRP A 799 9.29 -19.37 -10.97
CA TRP A 799 8.14 -20.09 -10.44
C TRP A 799 7.41 -19.19 -9.42
N ASN A 800 6.08 -19.10 -9.51
CA ASN A 800 5.26 -18.30 -8.57
C ASN A 800 5.06 -19.01 -7.21
N VAL A 801 6.15 -19.48 -6.60
CA VAL A 801 6.16 -20.14 -5.29
C VAL A 801 6.51 -19.11 -4.21
N PRO A 802 5.73 -18.97 -3.13
CA PRO A 802 6.13 -18.15 -1.99
C PRO A 802 7.34 -18.77 -1.31
N ILE A 803 8.49 -18.09 -1.35
CA ILE A 803 9.68 -18.48 -0.60
C ILE A 803 9.34 -18.41 0.91
N PRO A 804 9.68 -19.43 1.72
CA PRO A 804 9.43 -19.38 3.17
C PRO A 804 10.28 -18.28 3.83
N PRO A 805 9.81 -17.66 4.94
CA PRO A 805 10.57 -16.61 5.64
C PRO A 805 11.79 -17.14 6.41
N TRP A 806 12.06 -18.44 6.32
CA TRP A 806 13.15 -19.13 7.01
C TRP A 806 13.70 -20.31 6.20
N ILE A 807 14.96 -20.66 6.46
CA ILE A 807 15.67 -21.81 5.90
C ILE A 807 16.04 -22.74 7.05
N LEU A 808 15.66 -24.02 6.95
CA LEU A 808 15.92 -25.02 7.98
C LEU A 808 17.00 -25.98 7.48
N ARG A 809 18.27 -25.66 7.76
CA ARG A 809 19.44 -26.48 7.41
C ARG A 809 20.42 -26.50 8.57
N GLY A 810 20.99 -27.67 8.86
CA GLY A 810 22.01 -27.80 9.89
C GLY A 810 23.31 -27.08 9.53
N SER A 811 24.10 -26.77 10.55
CA SER A 811 25.36 -26.04 10.47
C SER A 811 26.46 -26.84 9.77
N GLY A 812 26.52 -26.74 8.44
CA GLY A 812 27.67 -27.15 7.64
C GLY A 812 28.70 -26.03 7.54
N GLU A 813 29.59 -25.90 8.52
CA GLU A 813 30.80 -25.10 8.37
C GLU A 813 31.89 -25.95 7.71
N GLY A 814 32.28 -25.61 6.47
CA GLY A 814 33.27 -26.36 5.70
C GLY A 814 33.45 -25.78 4.30
N GLY A 815 34.71 -25.69 3.86
CA GLY A 815 35.10 -25.05 2.60
C GLY A 815 34.88 -25.89 1.33
N ALA A 816 35.48 -25.41 0.25
CA ALA A 816 35.22 -25.84 -1.12
C ALA A 816 35.63 -27.29 -1.47
N VAL A 817 34.94 -27.83 -2.49
CA VAL A 817 35.27 -29.02 -3.31
C VAL A 817 35.40 -30.37 -2.60
N ALA A 818 34.36 -31.20 -2.72
CA ALA A 818 34.45 -32.66 -2.80
C ALA A 818 33.26 -33.23 -3.59
N GLU A 819 33.47 -34.25 -4.42
CA GLU A 819 32.39 -34.95 -5.10
C GLU A 819 31.76 -36.01 -4.18
N GLY A 820 30.54 -35.73 -3.71
CA GLY A 820 29.74 -36.64 -2.90
C GLY A 820 28.74 -35.87 -2.03
N PRO A 821 27.53 -36.39 -1.77
CA PRO A 821 26.58 -35.70 -0.91
C PRO A 821 27.05 -35.75 0.55
N PRO A 822 27.37 -34.62 1.22
CA PRO A 822 27.65 -34.64 2.65
C PRO A 822 26.38 -34.98 3.42
N GLU A 823 26.49 -35.82 4.45
CA GLU A 823 25.43 -36.06 5.44
C GLU A 823 25.22 -34.81 6.31
N THR A 824 24.63 -33.79 5.70
CA THR A 824 24.20 -32.57 6.38
C THR A 824 23.13 -32.93 7.41
N VAL A 825 23.46 -32.75 8.70
CA VAL A 825 22.58 -33.08 9.82
C VAL A 825 21.34 -32.19 9.74
N ARG A 826 20.23 -32.76 9.27
CA ARG A 826 18.96 -32.05 9.10
C ARG A 826 18.35 -31.73 10.46
N VAL A 827 17.87 -30.49 10.61
CA VAL A 827 17.22 -30.04 11.85
C VAL A 827 15.88 -30.74 12.02
N GLU A 828 15.65 -31.36 13.18
CA GLU A 828 14.42 -32.11 13.47
C GLU A 828 13.31 -31.17 13.92
N VAL A 829 12.17 -31.20 13.21
CA VAL A 829 11.04 -30.26 13.38
C VAL A 829 9.79 -30.89 13.98
N ASP A 830 9.80 -32.17 14.34
CA ASP A 830 8.67 -32.84 15.01
C ASP A 830 8.29 -32.14 16.33
N GLY A 831 9.28 -31.69 17.10
CA GLY A 831 9.07 -30.91 18.33
C GLY A 831 8.48 -29.52 18.08
N LEU A 832 8.79 -28.89 16.94
CA LEU A 832 8.14 -27.64 16.51
C LEU A 832 6.67 -27.90 16.18
N MET A 833 6.37 -28.95 15.41
CA MET A 833 4.98 -29.30 15.06
C MET A 833 4.12 -29.68 16.27
N ALA A 834 4.67 -30.44 17.21
CA ALA A 834 4.00 -30.73 18.48
C ALA A 834 3.73 -29.45 19.29
N SER A 835 4.62 -28.45 19.18
CA SER A 835 4.46 -27.14 19.81
C SER A 835 3.42 -26.26 19.11
N VAL A 836 3.28 -26.37 17.78
CA VAL A 836 2.15 -25.76 17.04
C VAL A 836 0.83 -26.40 17.46
N GLU A 837 0.75 -27.73 17.55
CA GLU A 837 -0.49 -28.43 17.95
C GLU A 837 -0.92 -28.09 19.38
N ALA A 838 0.05 -27.91 20.28
CA ALA A 838 -0.18 -27.59 21.69
C ALA A 838 -0.43 -26.09 21.96
N SER A 839 -0.25 -25.20 20.97
CA SER A 839 -0.54 -23.77 21.12
C SER A 839 -2.04 -23.48 21.04
N GLU A 840 -2.56 -22.61 21.91
CA GLU A 840 -3.93 -22.07 21.78
C GLU A 840 -4.05 -20.99 20.68
N ARG A 841 -2.91 -20.40 20.27
CA ARG A 841 -2.85 -19.33 19.26
C ARG A 841 -2.41 -19.83 17.88
N GLY A 842 -1.66 -20.93 17.84
CA GLY A 842 -1.04 -21.43 16.62
C GLY A 842 0.15 -20.59 16.16
N LEU A 843 0.46 -20.62 14.87
CA LEU A 843 1.46 -19.71 14.28
C LEU A 843 0.88 -18.30 14.07
N PRO A 844 1.72 -17.24 14.08
CA PRO A 844 1.33 -15.94 13.53
C PRO A 844 0.92 -16.09 12.05
N PRO A 845 0.15 -15.14 11.46
CA PRO A 845 -0.54 -15.32 10.18
C PRO A 845 0.40 -15.40 8.96
N VAL A 846 1.03 -16.56 8.76
CA VAL A 846 1.85 -16.91 7.60
C VAL A 846 1.02 -17.61 6.53
N THR A 847 1.18 -17.21 5.26
CA THR A 847 0.44 -17.76 4.12
C THR A 847 1.07 -19.04 3.54
N CYS A 848 2.36 -19.26 3.80
CA CYS A 848 3.11 -20.45 3.40
C CYS A 848 3.91 -20.97 4.59
N LEU A 849 3.75 -22.25 4.93
CA LEU A 849 4.56 -22.97 5.89
C LEU A 849 5.58 -23.84 5.14
N GLY A 850 6.80 -23.34 5.01
CA GLY A 850 7.90 -24.09 4.40
C GLY A 850 8.89 -24.59 5.44
N LEU A 851 9.38 -25.82 5.23
CA LEU A 851 10.25 -26.55 6.14
C LEU A 851 11.38 -27.27 5.40
N SER A 852 11.62 -26.90 4.14
CA SER A 852 12.55 -27.59 3.25
C SER A 852 13.99 -27.62 3.79
N GLY A 853 14.63 -28.78 3.71
CA GLY A 853 15.95 -29.07 4.29
C GLY A 853 15.91 -29.65 5.73
N ALA A 854 14.77 -29.58 6.41
CA ALA A 854 14.59 -30.14 7.75
C ALA A 854 14.42 -31.67 7.74
N ARG A 855 14.18 -32.26 8.92
CA ARG A 855 13.71 -33.64 9.09
C ARG A 855 12.32 -33.63 9.74
N LEU A 856 11.31 -34.10 9.00
CA LEU A 856 9.93 -34.19 9.46
C LEU A 856 9.46 -35.66 9.48
N GLY A 857 9.43 -36.23 10.68
CA GLY A 857 8.99 -37.59 10.95
C GLY A 857 7.47 -37.78 10.87
N ARG A 858 7.02 -39.03 11.05
CA ARG A 858 5.59 -39.38 11.01
C ARG A 858 4.79 -38.62 12.06
N GLU A 859 5.30 -38.49 13.29
CA GLU A 859 4.58 -37.81 14.37
C GLU A 859 4.57 -36.29 14.17
N GLY A 860 5.63 -35.71 13.60
CA GLY A 860 5.64 -34.32 13.12
C GLY A 860 4.57 -34.05 12.06
N VAL A 861 4.43 -34.93 11.05
CA VAL A 861 3.35 -34.82 10.06
C VAL A 861 1.96 -35.04 10.68
N GLY A 862 1.82 -35.99 11.61
CA GLY A 862 0.58 -36.16 12.36
C GLY A 862 0.20 -34.90 13.15
N SER A 863 1.18 -34.24 13.76
CA SER A 863 1.00 -33.00 14.52
C SER A 863 0.69 -31.79 13.61
N LEU A 864 1.30 -31.72 12.42
CA LEU A 864 0.97 -30.77 11.34
C LEU A 864 -0.50 -30.89 10.93
N VAL A 865 -0.95 -32.10 10.62
CA VAL A 865 -2.34 -32.38 10.22
C VAL A 865 -3.32 -32.02 11.33
N ARG A 866 -3.04 -32.41 12.58
CA ARG A 866 -3.89 -32.06 13.72
C ARG A 866 -3.89 -30.54 14.00
N SER A 867 -2.80 -29.83 13.72
CA SER A 867 -2.73 -28.36 13.80
C SER A 867 -3.62 -27.67 12.77
N PHE A 868 -3.74 -28.20 11.55
CA PHE A 868 -4.74 -27.73 10.59
C PHE A 868 -6.16 -27.96 11.09
N GLY A 869 -6.50 -29.18 11.55
CA GLY A 869 -7.82 -29.53 12.05
C GLY A 869 -8.28 -28.74 13.29
N ARG A 870 -7.33 -28.26 14.12
CA ARG A 870 -7.59 -27.35 15.26
C ARG A 870 -7.76 -25.88 14.87
N GLY A 871 -7.34 -25.49 13.66
CA GLY A 871 -7.31 -24.09 13.22
C GLY A 871 -6.00 -23.34 13.52
N ASN A 872 -5.03 -23.98 14.20
CA ASN A 872 -3.72 -23.42 14.58
C ASN A 872 -2.85 -23.00 13.39
N LEU A 873 -3.24 -23.41 12.17
CA LEU A 873 -2.62 -23.05 10.89
C LEU A 873 -3.63 -22.40 9.92
N GLY A 874 -4.71 -21.78 10.42
CA GLY A 874 -5.84 -21.29 9.62
C GLY A 874 -5.52 -20.21 8.57
N GLY A 875 -4.35 -19.57 8.64
CA GLY A 875 -3.85 -18.64 7.61
C GLY A 875 -3.03 -19.30 6.48
N VAL A 876 -2.64 -20.57 6.61
CA VAL A 876 -1.70 -21.24 5.71
C VAL A 876 -2.42 -21.76 4.46
N GLU A 877 -2.13 -21.15 3.31
CA GLU A 877 -2.59 -21.62 1.98
C GLU A 877 -1.52 -22.41 1.21
N GLY A 878 -0.28 -22.52 1.71
CA GLY A 878 0.80 -23.29 1.08
C GLY A 878 1.62 -24.09 2.09
N ILE A 879 2.00 -25.32 1.73
CA ILE A 879 2.87 -26.19 2.54
C ILE A 879 4.05 -26.62 1.66
N ASP A 880 5.27 -26.37 2.12
CA ASP A 880 6.50 -26.85 1.47
C ASP A 880 7.26 -27.83 2.38
N LEU A 881 7.15 -29.11 2.05
CA LEU A 881 7.85 -30.24 2.68
C LEU A 881 8.88 -30.86 1.73
N GLY A 882 9.32 -30.12 0.70
CA GLY A 882 10.36 -30.60 -0.21
C GLY A 882 11.66 -30.87 0.55
N ASP A 883 12.33 -31.98 0.30
CA ASP A 883 13.57 -32.36 0.98
C ASP A 883 13.44 -32.38 2.52
N THR A 884 12.41 -33.06 3.06
CA THR A 884 12.19 -33.19 4.52
C THR A 884 12.33 -34.61 5.09
N ALA A 885 12.90 -35.52 4.29
CA ALA A 885 13.05 -36.95 4.57
C ALA A 885 11.71 -37.68 4.85
N LEU A 886 10.64 -37.28 4.17
CA LEU A 886 9.33 -37.93 4.26
C LEU A 886 9.38 -39.39 3.80
N THR A 887 8.51 -40.21 4.39
CA THR A 887 8.35 -41.63 4.07
C THR A 887 6.92 -41.94 3.60
N ASP A 888 6.68 -43.15 3.11
CA ASP A 888 5.32 -43.66 2.86
C ASP A 888 4.39 -43.55 4.08
N GLN A 889 4.94 -43.71 5.29
CA GLN A 889 4.18 -43.55 6.55
C GLN A 889 3.88 -42.08 6.86
N SER A 890 4.74 -41.15 6.44
CA SER A 890 4.48 -39.71 6.51
C SER A 890 3.32 -39.30 5.58
N LEU A 891 3.27 -39.83 4.36
CA LEU A 891 2.15 -39.56 3.43
C LEU A 891 0.83 -40.22 3.85
N LEU A 892 0.88 -41.32 4.60
CA LEU A 892 -0.32 -41.91 5.19
C LEU A 892 -1.03 -40.94 6.16
N GLU A 893 -0.27 -40.26 7.03
CA GLU A 893 -0.82 -39.24 7.94
C GLU A 893 -1.37 -38.01 7.18
N LEU A 894 -0.71 -37.56 6.11
CA LEU A 894 -1.28 -36.54 5.22
C LEU A 894 -2.62 -37.00 4.63
N GLY A 895 -2.72 -38.27 4.21
CA GLY A 895 -3.95 -38.89 3.74
C GLY A 895 -5.07 -38.91 4.79
N VAL A 896 -4.75 -39.15 6.07
CA VAL A 896 -5.71 -39.02 7.18
C VAL A 896 -6.26 -37.58 7.26
N GLY A 897 -5.41 -36.57 7.12
CA GLY A 897 -5.82 -35.16 7.09
C GLY A 897 -6.71 -34.79 5.90
N VAL A 898 -6.40 -35.30 4.70
CA VAL A 898 -7.26 -35.14 3.51
C VAL A 898 -8.63 -35.80 3.71
N THR A 899 -8.66 -36.98 4.34
CA THR A 899 -9.90 -37.73 4.61
C THR A 899 -10.81 -36.98 5.60
N ARG A 900 -10.24 -36.30 6.59
CA ARG A 900 -10.97 -35.43 7.55
C ARG A 900 -11.39 -34.08 6.96
N GLY A 901 -10.72 -33.63 5.90
CA GLY A 901 -10.90 -32.29 5.33
C GLY A 901 -10.03 -31.22 5.96
N ASP A 902 -9.15 -31.57 6.90
CA ASP A 902 -8.23 -30.65 7.61
C ASP A 902 -7.42 -29.79 6.62
N LEU A 903 -7.01 -30.38 5.49
CA LEU A 903 -6.18 -29.74 4.46
C LEU A 903 -6.98 -29.04 3.34
N CYS A 904 -8.30 -28.86 3.48
CA CYS A 904 -9.15 -28.30 2.41
C CYS A 904 -8.80 -26.84 2.00
N ALA A 905 -8.08 -26.12 2.86
CA ALA A 905 -7.59 -24.76 2.61
C ALA A 905 -6.32 -24.69 1.74
N VAL A 906 -5.61 -25.81 1.53
CA VAL A 906 -4.29 -25.83 0.88
C VAL A 906 -4.41 -25.55 -0.63
N THR A 907 -3.61 -24.60 -1.11
CA THR A 907 -3.46 -24.21 -2.52
C THR A 907 -2.14 -24.65 -3.14
N PHE A 908 -1.10 -24.88 -2.34
CA PHE A 908 0.22 -25.34 -2.78
C PHE A 908 0.70 -26.47 -1.85
N LEU A 909 1.11 -27.60 -2.41
CA LEU A 909 1.69 -28.72 -1.67
C LEU A 909 2.94 -29.23 -2.39
N ASN A 910 4.11 -28.94 -1.81
CA ASN A 910 5.37 -29.52 -2.26
C ASN A 910 5.81 -30.69 -1.37
N LEU A 911 6.15 -31.81 -2.02
CA LEU A 911 6.64 -33.05 -1.43
C LEU A 911 7.90 -33.55 -2.18
N SER A 912 8.54 -32.70 -3.01
CA SER A 912 9.68 -33.08 -3.84
C SER A 912 10.92 -33.52 -3.05
N GLU A 913 11.91 -34.11 -3.71
CA GLU A 913 13.22 -34.44 -3.10
C GLU A 913 13.13 -35.37 -1.87
N ASN A 914 12.05 -36.14 -1.75
CA ASN A 914 11.86 -37.13 -0.69
C ASN A 914 11.96 -38.57 -1.28
N PRO A 915 13.16 -39.12 -1.47
CA PRO A 915 13.34 -40.42 -2.14
C PRO A 915 12.80 -41.63 -1.35
N GLN A 916 12.53 -41.47 -0.05
CA GLN A 916 11.85 -42.48 0.79
C GLN A 916 10.32 -42.46 0.65
N VAL A 917 9.74 -41.53 -0.14
CA VAL A 917 8.35 -41.57 -0.59
C VAL A 917 8.25 -42.46 -1.82
N GLY A 918 7.59 -43.60 -1.64
CA GLY A 918 7.40 -44.65 -2.63
C GLY A 918 5.98 -44.71 -3.21
N ARG A 919 5.69 -45.83 -3.89
CA ARG A 919 4.37 -46.10 -4.50
C ARG A 919 3.25 -46.10 -3.46
N GLU A 920 3.47 -46.67 -2.29
CA GLU A 920 2.40 -46.92 -1.31
C GLU A 920 1.99 -45.64 -0.56
N GLY A 921 2.91 -44.69 -0.33
CA GLY A 921 2.60 -43.38 0.24
C GLY A 921 1.83 -42.49 -0.74
N VAL A 922 2.27 -42.40 -2.00
CA VAL A 922 1.53 -41.65 -3.04
C VAL A 922 0.16 -42.26 -3.28
N LYS A 923 0.06 -43.60 -3.30
CA LYS A 923 -1.20 -44.35 -3.32
C LYS A 923 -2.10 -44.00 -2.13
N ALA A 924 -1.59 -44.00 -0.90
CA ALA A 924 -2.37 -43.70 0.30
C ALA A 924 -2.93 -42.27 0.25
N LEU A 925 -2.08 -41.28 -0.03
CA LEU A 925 -2.46 -39.87 -0.13
C LEU A 925 -3.49 -39.63 -1.25
N MET A 926 -3.25 -40.16 -2.47
CA MET A 926 -4.14 -39.93 -3.61
C MET A 926 -5.45 -40.74 -3.52
N LYS A 927 -5.43 -41.91 -2.87
CA LYS A 927 -6.65 -42.66 -2.50
C LYS A 927 -7.50 -41.84 -1.53
N ALA A 928 -6.89 -41.25 -0.50
CA ALA A 928 -7.58 -40.35 0.43
C ALA A 928 -8.17 -39.10 -0.27
N VAL A 929 -7.47 -38.50 -1.25
CA VAL A 929 -8.03 -37.42 -2.08
C VAL A 929 -9.29 -37.86 -2.82
N GLY A 930 -9.32 -39.07 -3.37
CA GLY A 930 -10.47 -39.61 -4.09
C GLY A 930 -11.64 -40.04 -3.20
N GLU A 931 -11.36 -40.60 -2.02
CA GLU A 931 -12.36 -41.12 -1.07
C GLU A 931 -12.91 -40.05 -0.10
N SER A 932 -12.18 -38.95 0.14
CA SER A 932 -12.61 -37.83 0.99
C SER A 932 -13.87 -37.15 0.43
N GLU A 933 -14.82 -36.77 1.29
CA GLU A 933 -16.01 -36.01 0.90
C GLU A 933 -15.65 -34.65 0.28
N ILE A 934 -14.61 -33.99 0.80
CA ILE A 934 -14.16 -32.65 0.39
C ILE A 934 -12.99 -32.72 -0.58
N GLY A 935 -12.01 -33.61 -0.34
CA GLY A 935 -10.76 -33.67 -1.09
C GLY A 935 -9.87 -32.45 -0.86
N LEU A 936 -9.25 -31.93 -1.92
CA LEU A 936 -8.36 -30.76 -1.88
C LEU A 936 -8.87 -29.67 -2.86
N PRO A 937 -10.03 -29.05 -2.57
CA PRO A 937 -10.78 -28.22 -3.52
C PRO A 937 -10.14 -26.87 -3.86
N LYS A 938 -9.10 -26.47 -3.11
CA LYS A 938 -8.32 -25.25 -3.34
C LYS A 938 -6.97 -25.49 -4.05
N LEU A 939 -6.52 -26.74 -4.19
CA LEU A 939 -5.16 -27.06 -4.65
C LEU A 939 -4.90 -26.56 -6.08
N LYS A 940 -3.84 -25.77 -6.24
CA LYS A 940 -3.34 -25.18 -7.50
C LYS A 940 -2.00 -25.80 -7.93
N CYS A 941 -1.14 -26.20 -6.99
CA CYS A 941 0.14 -26.83 -7.31
C CYS A 941 0.35 -28.09 -6.47
N LEU A 942 0.77 -29.17 -7.12
CA LEU A 942 1.23 -30.41 -6.50
C LEU A 942 2.59 -30.78 -7.10
N ASN A 943 3.59 -30.91 -6.25
CA ASN A 943 4.93 -31.34 -6.65
C ASN A 943 5.35 -32.62 -5.91
N LEU A 944 5.60 -33.68 -6.68
CA LEU A 944 6.12 -34.99 -6.24
C LEU A 944 7.46 -35.30 -6.91
N SER A 945 8.13 -34.29 -7.48
CA SER A 945 9.34 -34.50 -8.28
C SER A 945 10.48 -35.06 -7.43
N ARG A 946 11.31 -35.95 -7.99
CA ARG A 946 12.43 -36.62 -7.28
C ARG A 946 12.01 -37.41 -6.03
N THR A 947 10.78 -37.92 -6.03
CA THR A 947 10.34 -39.02 -5.13
C THR A 947 10.56 -40.38 -5.80
N ASN A 948 10.41 -41.48 -5.07
CA ASN A 948 10.50 -42.85 -5.59
C ASN A 948 9.09 -43.42 -5.89
N ALA A 949 8.16 -42.57 -6.31
CA ALA A 949 6.73 -42.88 -6.48
C ALA A 949 6.45 -44.05 -7.44
N ARG A 950 7.28 -44.22 -8.49
CA ARG A 950 7.12 -45.27 -9.53
C ARG A 950 5.70 -45.22 -10.14
N GLY A 951 5.08 -46.37 -10.39
CA GLY A 951 3.66 -46.52 -10.73
C GLY A 951 2.66 -46.10 -9.62
N GLY A 952 3.05 -45.17 -8.75
CA GLY A 952 2.17 -44.44 -7.84
C GLY A 952 1.39 -43.33 -8.55
N GLY A 953 1.89 -42.82 -9.68
CA GLY A 953 1.19 -41.80 -10.48
C GLY A 953 -0.13 -42.29 -11.10
N VAL A 954 -0.35 -43.60 -11.21
CA VAL A 954 -1.67 -44.20 -11.51
C VAL A 954 -2.74 -43.74 -10.51
N PHE A 955 -2.37 -43.52 -9.24
CA PHE A 955 -3.29 -43.00 -8.22
C PHE A 955 -3.46 -41.48 -8.32
N VAL A 956 -2.44 -40.74 -8.77
CA VAL A 956 -2.56 -39.30 -9.12
C VAL A 956 -3.56 -39.12 -10.28
N ALA A 957 -3.50 -39.97 -11.30
CA ALA A 957 -4.47 -40.00 -12.40
C ALA A 957 -5.91 -40.24 -11.89
N ARG A 958 -6.12 -41.23 -11.00
CA ARG A 958 -7.43 -41.48 -10.36
C ARG A 958 -7.91 -40.33 -9.48
N ALA A 959 -6.99 -39.63 -8.79
CA ALA A 959 -7.33 -38.44 -8.03
C ALA A 959 -7.81 -37.29 -8.95
N LEU A 960 -7.19 -37.12 -10.13
CA LEU A 960 -7.65 -36.18 -11.17
C LEU A 960 -9.01 -36.58 -11.74
N GLU A 961 -9.23 -37.88 -12.01
CA GLU A 961 -10.53 -38.41 -12.48
C GLU A 961 -11.67 -38.20 -11.48
N SER A 962 -11.38 -38.23 -10.17
CA SER A 962 -12.40 -38.08 -9.12
C SER A 962 -13.14 -36.73 -9.18
N GLY A 963 -12.47 -35.68 -9.64
CA GLY A 963 -12.91 -34.28 -9.57
C GLY A 963 -12.62 -33.57 -8.24
N LYS A 964 -11.89 -34.20 -7.31
CA LYS A 964 -11.60 -33.70 -5.95
C LYS A 964 -10.43 -32.71 -5.85
N ILE A 965 -9.74 -32.47 -6.97
CA ILE A 965 -8.68 -31.45 -7.15
C ILE A 965 -8.97 -30.54 -8.38
N PRO A 966 -10.11 -29.83 -8.41
CA PRO A 966 -10.62 -29.16 -9.62
C PRO A 966 -9.90 -27.85 -9.99
N LYS A 967 -8.92 -27.40 -9.19
CA LYS A 967 -8.21 -26.12 -9.38
C LYS A 967 -6.73 -26.26 -9.72
N ILE A 968 -6.23 -27.47 -9.91
CA ILE A 968 -4.81 -27.73 -10.17
C ILE A 968 -4.36 -27.04 -11.47
N GLN A 969 -3.32 -26.23 -11.35
CA GLN A 969 -2.70 -25.46 -12.42
C GLN A 969 -1.32 -26.03 -12.76
N ASP A 970 -0.55 -26.46 -11.76
CA ASP A 970 0.79 -27.00 -11.94
C ASP A 970 0.87 -28.40 -11.33
N LEU A 971 1.25 -29.39 -12.13
CA LEU A 971 1.45 -30.78 -11.72
C LEU A 971 2.88 -31.21 -12.09
N LEU A 972 3.73 -31.34 -11.06
CA LEU A 972 5.17 -31.53 -11.21
C LEU A 972 5.56 -32.94 -10.73
N LEU A 973 5.87 -33.81 -11.70
CA LEU A 973 6.18 -35.24 -11.56
C LEU A 973 7.52 -35.56 -12.26
N LEU A 974 8.50 -34.65 -12.20
CA LEU A 974 9.82 -34.86 -12.77
C LEU A 974 10.62 -35.86 -11.93
N ASP A 975 11.39 -36.71 -12.58
CA ASP A 975 12.27 -37.69 -11.94
C ASP A 975 11.60 -38.63 -10.90
N CYS A 976 10.26 -38.76 -10.87
CA CYS A 976 9.54 -39.47 -9.79
C CYS A 976 9.45 -41.00 -9.97
N GLY A 977 10.27 -41.56 -10.87
CA GLY A 977 10.19 -42.95 -11.33
C GLY A 977 9.01 -43.25 -12.27
N PHE A 978 8.44 -42.23 -12.92
CA PHE A 978 7.26 -42.34 -13.79
C PHE A 978 7.37 -43.49 -14.82
N ASP A 979 6.32 -44.30 -14.97
CA ASP A 979 6.28 -45.50 -15.80
C ASP A 979 5.13 -45.51 -16.84
N GLU A 980 5.06 -46.55 -17.67
CA GLU A 980 4.08 -46.64 -18.76
C GLU A 980 2.66 -46.91 -18.26
N GLU A 981 2.49 -47.66 -17.15
CA GLU A 981 1.18 -47.82 -16.48
C GLU A 981 0.63 -46.44 -16.07
N CYS A 982 1.50 -45.57 -15.54
CA CYS A 982 1.18 -44.19 -15.20
C CYS A 982 0.88 -43.31 -16.42
N ALA A 983 1.65 -43.43 -17.51
CA ALA A 983 1.37 -42.71 -18.76
C ALA A 983 -0.02 -43.05 -19.33
N VAL A 984 -0.36 -44.34 -19.36
CA VAL A 984 -1.67 -44.85 -19.81
C VAL A 984 -2.80 -44.44 -18.85
N ALA A 985 -2.55 -44.43 -17.53
CA ALA A 985 -3.54 -43.96 -16.55
C ALA A 985 -3.84 -42.46 -16.69
N LEU A 986 -2.81 -41.62 -16.86
CA LEU A 986 -2.99 -40.17 -17.08
C LEU A 986 -3.67 -39.87 -18.44
N ALA A 987 -3.39 -40.68 -19.46
CA ALA A 987 -4.09 -40.69 -20.74
C ALA A 987 -5.58 -41.10 -20.61
N GLY A 988 -5.90 -42.06 -19.74
CA GLY A 988 -7.26 -42.36 -19.29
C GLY A 988 -7.92 -41.13 -18.66
N ALA A 989 -7.26 -40.53 -17.67
CA ALA A 989 -7.77 -39.39 -16.93
C ALA A 989 -8.09 -38.18 -17.81
N LEU A 990 -7.25 -37.86 -18.80
CA LEU A 990 -7.47 -36.78 -19.78
C LEU A 990 -8.78 -36.91 -20.59
N ARG A 991 -9.33 -38.14 -20.71
CA ARG A 991 -10.60 -38.39 -21.40
C ARG A 991 -11.82 -38.28 -20.47
N SER A 992 -11.63 -38.12 -19.16
CA SER A 992 -12.69 -37.83 -18.19
C SER A 992 -13.13 -36.36 -18.25
N GLN A 993 -14.44 -36.12 -18.25
CA GLN A 993 -15.01 -34.77 -18.15
C GLN A 993 -14.67 -34.05 -16.83
N ARG A 994 -14.19 -34.79 -15.81
CA ARG A 994 -13.76 -34.22 -14.52
C ARG A 994 -12.30 -33.75 -14.52
N PHE A 995 -11.53 -34.04 -15.58
CA PHE A 995 -10.13 -33.67 -15.64
C PHE A 995 -9.95 -32.14 -15.70
N PRO A 996 -9.07 -31.54 -14.88
CA PRO A 996 -8.89 -30.09 -14.75
C PRO A 996 -8.14 -29.42 -15.93
N GLY A 997 -8.23 -29.97 -17.15
CA GLY A 997 -7.47 -29.54 -18.33
C GLY A 997 -7.77 -28.12 -18.82
N LYS A 998 -8.87 -27.50 -18.36
CA LYS A 998 -9.19 -26.07 -18.60
C LYS A 998 -8.49 -25.11 -17.64
N VAL A 999 -7.90 -25.58 -16.54
CA VAL A 999 -7.16 -24.77 -15.56
C VAL A 999 -5.69 -25.15 -15.43
N LEU A 1000 -5.30 -26.34 -15.92
CA LEU A 1000 -3.91 -26.78 -16.00
C LEU A 1000 -3.08 -25.85 -16.91
N LYS A 1001 -1.94 -25.38 -16.37
CA LYS A 1001 -0.94 -24.48 -16.96
C LYS A 1001 0.43 -25.15 -17.09
N GLY A 1002 0.87 -25.90 -16.08
CA GLY A 1002 2.13 -26.62 -16.06
C GLY A 1002 1.91 -28.13 -15.93
N LEU A 1003 2.48 -28.90 -16.84
CA LEU A 1003 2.54 -30.36 -16.75
C LEU A 1003 3.98 -30.82 -16.99
N GLU A 1004 4.59 -31.40 -15.97
CA GLU A 1004 6.02 -31.76 -16.00
C GLU A 1004 6.17 -33.22 -15.58
N LEU A 1005 6.64 -34.09 -16.48
CA LEU A 1005 6.64 -35.55 -16.35
C LEU A 1005 8.06 -36.10 -16.60
N GLY A 1006 8.58 -36.98 -15.74
CA GLY A 1006 9.91 -37.54 -16.00
C GLY A 1006 10.27 -38.86 -15.32
N ARG A 1007 11.06 -39.68 -16.02
CA ARG A 1007 11.72 -40.88 -15.48
C ARG A 1007 13.00 -40.45 -14.75
N GLY A 1008 13.10 -40.81 -13.47
CA GLY A 1008 14.22 -40.36 -12.62
C GLY A 1008 15.48 -41.23 -12.73
N VAL A 1009 16.64 -40.57 -12.79
CA VAL A 1009 17.96 -41.18 -12.65
C VAL A 1009 18.52 -40.88 -11.26
N LEU A 1010 17.82 -41.35 -10.21
CA LEU A 1010 18.22 -41.15 -8.82
C LEU A 1010 18.99 -42.36 -8.27
N LEU A 1011 20.32 -42.30 -8.46
CA LEU A 1011 21.35 -42.64 -7.48
C LEU A 1011 21.07 -43.79 -6.47
N SER A 1012 20.98 -45.03 -6.96
CA SER A 1012 21.43 -46.19 -6.16
C SER A 1012 21.82 -47.40 -7.02
N THR A 1013 23.12 -47.73 -7.01
CA THR A 1013 23.72 -49.08 -7.24
C THR A 1013 23.20 -49.96 -8.38
N GLN A 1014 24.05 -50.12 -9.42
CA GLN A 1014 24.31 -51.36 -10.18
C GLN A 1014 23.16 -52.15 -10.83
N HIS A 1015 21.92 -51.65 -10.86
CA HIS A 1015 20.87 -52.22 -11.69
C HIS A 1015 20.51 -51.27 -12.81
N GLN A 1016 21.07 -51.56 -13.99
CA GLN A 1016 20.47 -51.15 -15.27
C GLN A 1016 18.99 -51.52 -15.22
N SER A 1017 18.10 -50.53 -15.36
CA SER A 1017 16.67 -50.81 -15.47
C SER A 1017 16.44 -51.52 -16.79
N THR A 1018 16.25 -52.85 -16.74
CA THR A 1018 15.98 -53.70 -17.92
C THR A 1018 14.63 -53.43 -18.57
N GLN A 1019 13.86 -52.47 -18.04
CA GLN A 1019 12.60 -52.01 -18.63
C GLN A 1019 12.83 -50.82 -19.56
N PRO A 1020 12.18 -50.81 -20.74
CA PRO A 1020 12.32 -49.73 -21.71
C PRO A 1020 11.84 -48.38 -21.15
N PRO A 1021 12.25 -47.24 -21.75
CA PRO A 1021 11.67 -45.94 -21.43
C PRO A 1021 10.14 -45.95 -21.66
N PRO A 1022 9.35 -45.33 -20.77
CA PRO A 1022 7.89 -45.37 -20.85
C PRO A 1022 7.40 -44.62 -22.09
N SER A 1023 6.41 -45.16 -22.81
CA SER A 1023 5.81 -44.47 -23.95
C SER A 1023 4.84 -43.38 -23.50
N PHE A 1024 5.04 -42.17 -24.02
CA PHE A 1024 4.10 -41.05 -23.89
C PHE A 1024 3.10 -40.96 -25.06
N ASP A 1025 3.12 -41.90 -26.00
CA ASP A 1025 2.29 -41.89 -27.22
C ASP A 1025 0.78 -41.91 -26.87
N SER A 1026 0.40 -42.76 -25.89
CA SER A 1026 -0.96 -42.82 -25.36
C SER A 1026 -1.44 -41.50 -24.75
N LEU A 1027 -0.53 -40.74 -24.13
CA LEU A 1027 -0.82 -39.43 -23.53
C LEU A 1027 -1.13 -38.40 -24.62
N MET A 1028 -0.27 -38.28 -25.64
CA MET A 1028 -0.48 -37.34 -26.74
C MET A 1028 -1.70 -37.70 -27.58
N SER A 1029 -1.93 -38.99 -27.86
CA SER A 1029 -3.14 -39.42 -28.57
C SER A 1029 -4.41 -39.13 -27.76
N SER A 1030 -4.33 -39.16 -26.42
CA SER A 1030 -5.46 -38.76 -25.57
C SER A 1030 -5.67 -37.25 -25.49
N VAL A 1031 -4.61 -36.42 -25.58
CA VAL A 1031 -4.75 -34.97 -25.81
C VAL A 1031 -5.42 -34.71 -27.16
N GLU A 1032 -4.97 -35.39 -28.22
CA GLU A 1032 -5.54 -35.27 -29.57
C GLU A 1032 -7.01 -35.70 -29.63
N GLN A 1033 -7.39 -36.78 -28.93
CA GLN A 1033 -8.77 -37.28 -28.88
C GLN A 1033 -9.68 -36.48 -27.93
N SER A 1034 -9.13 -35.82 -26.91
CA SER A 1034 -9.93 -35.10 -25.89
C SER A 1034 -10.82 -34.01 -26.50
N GLN A 1035 -12.05 -33.84 -25.99
CA GLN A 1035 -13.00 -32.87 -26.53
C GLN A 1035 -12.54 -31.41 -26.37
N GLY A 1036 -11.71 -31.12 -25.36
CA GLY A 1036 -11.27 -29.76 -25.02
C GLY A 1036 -9.78 -29.46 -25.22
N GLY A 1037 -8.92 -30.47 -25.36
CA GLY A 1037 -7.46 -30.28 -25.29
C GLY A 1037 -6.98 -29.86 -23.90
N LEU A 1038 -5.79 -29.25 -23.87
CA LEU A 1038 -5.23 -28.54 -22.72
C LEU A 1038 -5.02 -27.05 -23.12
N PRO A 1039 -6.10 -26.29 -23.37
CA PRO A 1039 -6.05 -25.02 -24.11
C PRO A 1039 -5.38 -23.87 -23.35
N ASN A 1040 -5.23 -24.02 -22.03
CA ASN A 1040 -4.57 -23.09 -21.12
C ASN A 1040 -3.20 -23.59 -20.63
N LEU A 1041 -2.69 -24.70 -21.18
CA LEU A 1041 -1.34 -25.17 -20.87
C LEU A 1041 -0.31 -24.15 -21.39
N GLU A 1042 0.52 -23.65 -20.48
CA GLU A 1042 1.59 -22.69 -20.72
C GLU A 1042 2.96 -23.40 -20.77
N ARG A 1043 3.14 -24.51 -20.06
CA ARG A 1043 4.39 -25.27 -19.99
C ARG A 1043 4.12 -26.78 -20.07
N LEU A 1044 4.82 -27.46 -20.97
CA LEU A 1044 4.86 -28.92 -21.07
C LEU A 1044 6.34 -29.36 -21.02
N VAL A 1045 6.68 -30.17 -20.01
CA VAL A 1045 8.02 -30.76 -19.85
C VAL A 1045 7.88 -32.28 -19.81
N ILE A 1046 8.64 -32.97 -20.66
CA ILE A 1046 8.78 -34.42 -20.66
C ILE A 1046 10.27 -34.76 -20.58
N ARG A 1047 10.65 -35.70 -19.71
CA ARG A 1047 12.03 -36.16 -19.54
C ARG A 1047 12.19 -37.68 -19.48
N GLY A 1048 13.11 -38.23 -20.27
CA GLY A 1048 13.60 -39.61 -20.07
C GLY A 1048 12.60 -40.72 -20.42
N GLY A 1049 11.67 -40.47 -21.35
CA GLY A 1049 10.68 -41.43 -21.80
C GLY A 1049 10.32 -41.24 -23.27
N ARG A 1050 9.98 -42.33 -23.94
CA ARG A 1050 9.89 -42.42 -25.39
C ARG A 1050 8.65 -41.68 -25.92
N LEU A 1051 8.86 -40.81 -26.90
CA LEU A 1051 7.79 -40.22 -27.71
C LEU A 1051 7.96 -40.67 -29.17
N GLY A 1052 7.34 -41.79 -29.49
CA GLY A 1052 7.47 -42.48 -30.78
C GLY A 1052 6.69 -41.79 -31.91
N VAL A 1053 6.71 -42.40 -33.10
CA VAL A 1053 6.09 -41.83 -34.31
C VAL A 1053 4.62 -41.48 -34.09
N ASP A 1054 3.83 -42.35 -33.46
CA ASP A 1054 2.41 -42.10 -33.17
C ASP A 1054 2.20 -40.99 -32.13
N GLY A 1055 3.09 -40.87 -31.14
CA GLY A 1055 3.08 -39.78 -30.17
C GLY A 1055 3.45 -38.43 -30.80
N MET A 1056 4.44 -38.40 -31.68
CA MET A 1056 4.84 -37.20 -32.44
C MET A 1056 3.79 -36.79 -33.46
N LEU A 1057 3.12 -37.74 -34.13
CA LEU A 1057 1.94 -37.49 -34.96
C LEU A 1057 0.80 -36.88 -34.12
N SER A 1058 0.48 -37.47 -32.97
CA SER A 1058 -0.58 -37.01 -32.07
C SER A 1058 -0.29 -35.62 -31.49
N LEU A 1059 0.98 -35.31 -31.19
CA LEU A 1059 1.44 -33.99 -30.74
C LEU A 1059 1.32 -32.95 -31.86
N ALA A 1060 1.79 -33.25 -33.07
CA ALA A 1060 1.65 -32.38 -34.23
C ALA A 1060 0.18 -32.13 -34.63
N ALA A 1061 -0.67 -33.15 -34.51
CA ALA A 1061 -2.11 -33.03 -34.68
C ALA A 1061 -2.75 -32.19 -33.57
N SER A 1062 -2.33 -32.34 -32.31
CA SER A 1062 -2.81 -31.54 -31.18
C SER A 1062 -2.51 -30.04 -31.34
N PHE A 1063 -1.35 -29.68 -31.90
CA PHE A 1063 -1.06 -28.30 -32.30
C PHE A 1063 -2.02 -27.81 -33.41
N ARG A 1064 -2.12 -28.56 -34.52
CA ARG A 1064 -3.02 -28.24 -35.65
C ARG A 1064 -4.50 -28.10 -35.27
N LEU A 1065 -4.96 -28.87 -34.27
CA LEU A 1065 -6.32 -28.82 -33.73
C LEU A 1065 -6.51 -27.73 -32.66
N GLY A 1066 -5.50 -26.90 -32.39
CA GLY A 1066 -5.54 -25.82 -31.39
C GLY A 1066 -5.55 -26.29 -29.94
N LYS A 1067 -5.33 -27.59 -29.68
CA LYS A 1067 -5.49 -28.21 -28.34
C LYS A 1067 -4.37 -27.85 -27.35
N LEU A 1068 -3.32 -27.20 -27.83
CA LEU A 1068 -2.19 -26.66 -27.05
C LEU A 1068 -1.95 -25.16 -27.36
N SER A 1069 -3.01 -24.40 -27.70
CA SER A 1069 -2.91 -23.02 -28.24
C SER A 1069 -2.23 -21.98 -27.34
N SER A 1070 -2.13 -22.22 -26.03
CA SER A 1070 -1.51 -21.28 -25.08
C SER A 1070 -0.06 -21.60 -24.74
N LEU A 1071 0.53 -22.65 -25.31
CA LEU A 1071 1.83 -23.15 -24.91
C LEU A 1071 2.93 -22.09 -25.12
N LEU A 1072 3.67 -21.80 -24.05
CA LEU A 1072 4.82 -20.90 -24.00
C LEU A 1072 6.12 -21.69 -24.00
N LYS A 1073 6.17 -22.81 -23.27
CA LYS A 1073 7.34 -23.69 -23.17
C LYS A 1073 7.02 -25.13 -23.57
N LEU A 1074 7.84 -25.70 -24.44
CA LEU A 1074 7.84 -27.13 -24.79
C LEU A 1074 9.24 -27.71 -24.58
N HIS A 1075 9.42 -28.53 -23.54
CA HIS A 1075 10.68 -29.22 -23.30
C HIS A 1075 10.45 -30.73 -23.49
N LEU A 1076 11.14 -31.33 -24.45
CA LEU A 1076 11.14 -32.77 -24.71
C LEU A 1076 12.60 -33.25 -24.56
N CYS A 1077 13.05 -33.45 -23.32
CA CYS A 1077 14.43 -33.81 -23.03
C CYS A 1077 14.56 -35.34 -22.95
N GLU A 1078 15.60 -35.93 -23.55
CA GLU A 1078 15.86 -37.38 -23.45
C GLU A 1078 14.62 -38.22 -23.87
N CYS A 1079 13.94 -37.82 -24.95
CA CYS A 1079 12.63 -38.31 -25.37
C CYS A 1079 12.65 -39.24 -26.60
N GLU A 1080 13.83 -39.65 -27.08
CA GLU A 1080 14.06 -40.41 -28.32
C GLU A 1080 13.56 -39.71 -29.62
N VAL A 1081 13.44 -38.38 -29.62
CA VAL A 1081 13.03 -37.63 -30.83
C VAL A 1081 14.11 -37.74 -31.91
N ASP A 1082 13.78 -38.32 -33.05
CA ASP A 1082 14.64 -38.38 -34.23
C ASP A 1082 14.32 -37.24 -35.23
N ASP A 1083 15.04 -37.21 -36.35
CA ASP A 1083 14.83 -36.23 -37.43
C ASP A 1083 13.40 -36.25 -37.99
N TRP A 1084 12.76 -37.41 -37.99
CA TRP A 1084 11.39 -37.58 -38.46
C TRP A 1084 10.38 -37.02 -37.44
N GLY A 1085 10.59 -37.27 -36.15
CA GLY A 1085 9.86 -36.65 -35.05
C GLY A 1085 9.99 -35.13 -35.07
N LEU A 1086 11.21 -34.61 -35.21
CA LEU A 1086 11.46 -33.17 -35.34
C LEU A 1086 10.72 -32.57 -36.54
N LYS A 1087 10.75 -33.26 -37.69
CA LYS A 1087 10.02 -32.87 -38.90
C LYS A 1087 8.51 -32.83 -38.69
N LEU A 1088 7.93 -33.85 -38.05
CA LEU A 1088 6.50 -33.89 -37.70
C LEU A 1088 6.11 -32.76 -36.74
N LEU A 1089 6.91 -32.54 -35.69
CA LEU A 1089 6.71 -31.43 -34.75
C LEU A 1089 6.74 -30.07 -35.47
N THR A 1090 7.70 -29.87 -36.37
CA THR A 1090 7.81 -28.64 -37.19
C THR A 1090 6.56 -28.40 -38.02
N LEU A 1091 6.06 -29.43 -38.71
CA LEU A 1091 4.83 -29.34 -39.50
C LEU A 1091 3.61 -28.99 -38.64
N GLY A 1092 3.51 -29.54 -37.42
CA GLY A 1092 2.48 -29.19 -36.44
C GLY A 1092 2.56 -27.74 -35.98
N LEU A 1093 3.76 -27.30 -35.56
CA LEU A 1093 4.03 -25.94 -35.07
C LEU A 1093 3.78 -24.87 -36.15
N VAL A 1094 4.31 -25.06 -37.37
CA VAL A 1094 4.16 -24.12 -38.50
C VAL A 1094 2.70 -24.02 -38.96
N SER A 1095 1.94 -25.12 -38.87
CA SER A 1095 0.51 -25.13 -39.22
C SER A 1095 -0.41 -24.47 -38.19
N THR A 1096 0.13 -23.92 -37.08
CA THR A 1096 -0.66 -23.43 -35.94
C THR A 1096 -0.63 -21.89 -35.85
N PRO A 1097 -1.64 -21.16 -36.34
CA PRO A 1097 -1.65 -19.70 -36.30
C PRO A 1097 -1.76 -19.19 -34.86
N ASN A 1098 -1.08 -18.06 -34.58
CA ASN A 1098 -1.04 -17.38 -33.28
C ASN A 1098 -0.43 -18.19 -32.11
N LEU A 1099 0.37 -19.22 -32.38
CA LEU A 1099 1.09 -19.96 -31.34
C LEU A 1099 1.97 -19.02 -30.49
N LYS A 1100 1.96 -19.23 -29.17
CA LYS A 1100 2.63 -18.35 -28.19
C LYS A 1100 4.02 -18.81 -27.76
N LEU A 1101 4.52 -19.91 -28.34
CA LEU A 1101 5.74 -20.60 -27.92
C LEU A 1101 6.95 -19.65 -27.92
N CYS A 1102 7.59 -19.52 -26.77
CA CYS A 1102 8.79 -18.71 -26.55
C CYS A 1102 10.03 -19.55 -26.18
N ASP A 1103 9.86 -20.81 -25.77
CA ASP A 1103 10.91 -21.69 -25.28
C ASP A 1103 10.73 -23.11 -25.86
N LEU A 1104 11.75 -23.65 -26.55
CA LEU A 1104 11.75 -24.99 -27.12
C LEU A 1104 13.05 -25.72 -26.77
N THR A 1105 12.94 -26.82 -26.04
CA THR A 1105 14.09 -27.59 -25.54
C THR A 1105 14.02 -29.03 -26.04
N LEU A 1106 15.07 -29.49 -26.72
CA LEU A 1106 15.19 -30.81 -27.37
C LEU A 1106 16.50 -31.51 -26.96
N ILE A 1107 16.98 -31.26 -25.75
CA ILE A 1107 18.25 -31.77 -25.21
C ILE A 1107 18.24 -33.30 -25.17
N GLY A 1108 19.34 -33.95 -25.57
CA GLY A 1108 19.55 -35.38 -25.35
C GLY A 1108 18.66 -36.32 -26.17
N ASN A 1109 18.20 -35.86 -27.35
CA ASN A 1109 17.45 -36.69 -28.30
C ASN A 1109 18.37 -37.29 -29.37
N SER A 1110 17.82 -37.75 -30.49
CA SER A 1110 18.53 -38.45 -31.58
C SER A 1110 18.53 -37.63 -32.88
N ILE A 1111 18.65 -36.31 -32.77
CA ILE A 1111 18.58 -35.36 -33.91
C ILE A 1111 19.95 -35.23 -34.58
N THR A 1112 19.98 -35.21 -35.92
CA THR A 1112 21.17 -35.06 -36.77
C THR A 1112 21.30 -33.65 -37.37
N PRO A 1113 22.46 -33.29 -37.96
CA PRO A 1113 22.61 -32.09 -38.79
C PRO A 1113 21.61 -32.01 -39.95
N GLU A 1114 21.25 -33.15 -40.55
CA GLU A 1114 20.26 -33.27 -41.60
C GLU A 1114 18.84 -32.97 -41.09
N GLY A 1115 18.49 -33.48 -39.90
CA GLY A 1115 17.23 -33.16 -39.22
C GLY A 1115 17.10 -31.68 -38.88
N LEU A 1116 18.16 -31.06 -38.37
CA LEU A 1116 18.21 -29.62 -38.10
C LEU A 1116 18.07 -28.78 -39.38
N ASN A 1117 18.66 -29.20 -40.50
CA ASN A 1117 18.43 -28.53 -41.79
C ASN A 1117 16.98 -28.70 -42.25
N SER A 1118 16.40 -29.91 -42.17
CA SER A 1118 14.99 -30.13 -42.53
C SER A 1118 14.01 -29.36 -41.61
N PHE A 1119 14.38 -29.05 -40.36
CA PHE A 1119 13.63 -28.15 -39.48
C PHE A 1119 13.66 -26.72 -40.05
N VAL A 1120 14.85 -26.18 -40.38
CA VAL A 1120 14.98 -24.82 -40.93
C VAL A 1120 14.31 -24.67 -42.29
N ASP A 1121 14.40 -25.67 -43.17
CA ASP A 1121 13.78 -25.64 -44.51
C ASP A 1121 12.25 -25.54 -44.46
N LEU A 1122 11.62 -26.10 -43.43
CA LEU A 1122 10.17 -26.08 -43.22
C LEU A 1122 9.65 -24.80 -42.53
N LEU A 1123 10.53 -24.00 -41.92
CA LEU A 1123 10.14 -22.73 -41.31
C LEU A 1123 9.95 -21.62 -42.37
N SER A 1124 8.81 -20.93 -42.31
CA SER A 1124 8.61 -19.66 -43.02
C SER A 1124 9.20 -18.48 -42.24
N ARG A 1125 9.29 -17.30 -42.88
CA ARG A 1125 9.70 -16.04 -42.21
C ARG A 1125 8.74 -15.55 -41.12
N GLU A 1126 7.54 -16.11 -41.05
CA GLU A 1126 6.47 -15.79 -40.09
C GLU A 1126 6.24 -16.94 -39.08
N SER A 1127 6.98 -18.05 -39.21
CA SER A 1127 6.87 -19.20 -38.32
C SER A 1127 7.50 -18.89 -36.96
N LEU A 1128 6.82 -19.36 -35.90
CA LEU A 1128 7.25 -19.22 -34.50
C LEU A 1128 7.66 -17.77 -34.10
N PRO A 1129 6.80 -16.77 -34.33
CA PRO A 1129 7.13 -15.33 -34.22
C PRO A 1129 7.32 -14.81 -32.78
N LYS A 1130 7.47 -15.71 -31.81
CA LYS A 1130 7.71 -15.41 -30.39
C LYS A 1130 8.80 -16.29 -29.76
N LEU A 1131 9.41 -17.20 -30.52
CA LEU A 1131 10.45 -18.10 -30.03
C LEU A 1131 11.70 -17.29 -29.65
N LYS A 1132 12.05 -17.32 -28.36
CA LYS A 1132 13.17 -16.60 -27.74
C LYS A 1132 14.31 -17.51 -27.32
N ALA A 1133 14.03 -18.77 -27.01
CA ALA A 1133 15.02 -19.78 -26.68
C ALA A 1133 14.78 -21.06 -27.49
N LEU A 1134 15.87 -21.62 -28.01
CA LEU A 1134 15.93 -22.94 -28.62
C LEU A 1134 17.18 -23.67 -28.11
N ASP A 1135 17.03 -24.90 -27.63
CA ASP A 1135 18.15 -25.73 -27.18
C ASP A 1135 18.07 -27.12 -27.83
N VAL A 1136 19.14 -27.54 -28.50
CA VAL A 1136 19.29 -28.83 -29.19
C VAL A 1136 20.54 -29.59 -28.74
N SER A 1137 21.11 -29.23 -27.59
CA SER A 1137 22.39 -29.75 -27.11
C SER A 1137 22.39 -31.25 -26.77
N ALA A 1138 23.60 -31.81 -26.68
CA ALA A 1138 23.90 -33.10 -26.06
C ALA A 1138 23.17 -34.35 -26.64
N GLN A 1139 22.89 -34.38 -27.95
CA GLN A 1139 22.22 -35.50 -28.64
C GLN A 1139 22.96 -36.85 -28.48
N THR A 1140 22.21 -37.96 -28.44
CA THR A 1140 22.69 -39.32 -28.10
C THR A 1140 23.69 -39.89 -29.09
N GLY A 1141 23.50 -39.68 -30.40
CA GLY A 1141 24.42 -40.14 -31.45
C GLY A 1141 25.82 -39.50 -31.41
N PHE A 1142 26.01 -38.50 -30.55
CA PHE A 1142 27.23 -37.72 -30.39
C PHE A 1142 27.80 -37.78 -28.96
N ARG A 1143 27.37 -38.76 -28.14
CA ARG A 1143 27.71 -38.91 -26.71
C ARG A 1143 28.64 -40.07 -26.34
N GLU A 1144 28.76 -41.12 -27.14
CA GLU A 1144 29.55 -42.32 -26.80
C GLU A 1144 30.81 -42.49 -27.66
N GLY A 1145 31.90 -42.97 -27.03
CA GLY A 1145 33.07 -43.50 -27.74
C GLY A 1145 34.35 -42.65 -27.73
N GLY A 1146 34.34 -41.44 -27.17
CA GLY A 1146 35.56 -40.65 -26.96
C GLY A 1146 36.24 -40.12 -28.24
N VAL A 1147 35.50 -40.00 -29.35
CA VAL A 1147 35.98 -39.40 -30.60
C VAL A 1147 35.49 -37.94 -30.65
N PRO A 1148 36.34 -36.93 -30.32
CA PRO A 1148 35.90 -35.54 -30.19
C PRO A 1148 35.35 -34.94 -31.49
N ASP A 1149 35.86 -35.38 -32.65
CA ASP A 1149 35.47 -34.84 -33.96
C ASP A 1149 33.96 -34.83 -34.19
N ARG A 1150 33.23 -35.90 -33.82
CA ARG A 1150 31.78 -35.98 -34.08
C ARG A 1150 30.96 -34.99 -33.25
N SER A 1151 31.31 -34.82 -31.97
CA SER A 1151 30.67 -33.80 -31.13
C SER A 1151 30.99 -32.39 -31.64
N LEU A 1152 32.18 -32.19 -32.21
CA LEU A 1152 32.61 -30.96 -32.87
C LEU A 1152 31.88 -30.72 -34.20
N GLU A 1153 31.67 -31.75 -35.02
CA GLU A 1153 30.88 -31.73 -36.26
C GLU A 1153 29.45 -31.26 -35.99
N PHE A 1154 28.79 -31.83 -34.95
CA PHE A 1154 27.44 -31.40 -34.57
C PHE A 1154 27.41 -29.95 -34.08
N ALA A 1155 28.36 -29.54 -33.23
CA ALA A 1155 28.44 -28.17 -32.74
C ALA A 1155 28.74 -27.15 -33.87
N SER A 1156 29.58 -27.53 -34.84
CA SER A 1156 29.85 -26.77 -36.07
C SER A 1156 28.59 -26.66 -36.94
N ALA A 1157 27.86 -27.75 -37.14
CA ALA A 1157 26.59 -27.75 -37.87
C ALA A 1157 25.53 -26.86 -37.20
N VAL A 1158 25.40 -26.89 -35.87
CA VAL A 1158 24.52 -25.98 -35.11
C VAL A 1158 24.96 -24.51 -35.27
N THR A 1159 26.27 -24.24 -35.27
CA THR A 1159 26.80 -22.88 -35.47
C THR A 1159 26.50 -22.36 -36.89
N ALA A 1160 26.69 -23.20 -37.91
CA ALA A 1160 26.29 -22.89 -39.29
C ALA A 1160 24.76 -22.70 -39.41
N LEU A 1161 23.95 -23.49 -38.68
CA LEU A 1161 22.50 -23.34 -38.61
C LEU A 1161 22.08 -21.98 -38.03
N LYS A 1162 22.77 -21.51 -36.98
CA LYS A 1162 22.55 -20.18 -36.37
C LYS A 1162 22.76 -19.07 -37.40
N GLN A 1163 23.87 -19.12 -38.15
CA GLN A 1163 24.16 -18.17 -39.22
C GLN A 1163 23.14 -18.25 -40.35
N ARG A 1164 22.73 -19.47 -40.76
CA ARG A 1164 21.72 -19.69 -41.80
C ARG A 1164 20.34 -19.11 -41.42
N LEU A 1165 19.90 -19.31 -40.19
CA LEU A 1165 18.64 -18.75 -39.65
C LEU A 1165 18.63 -17.21 -39.71
N MET A 1166 19.72 -16.57 -39.28
CA MET A 1166 19.90 -15.11 -39.36
C MET A 1166 19.85 -14.62 -40.81
N ASN A 1167 20.61 -15.25 -41.72
CA ASN A 1167 20.69 -14.88 -43.13
C ASN A 1167 19.35 -15.01 -43.86
N GLU A 1168 18.57 -16.08 -43.61
CA GLU A 1168 17.25 -16.27 -44.22
C GLU A 1168 16.15 -15.37 -43.58
N ARG A 1169 16.47 -14.70 -42.47
CA ARG A 1169 15.59 -13.87 -41.62
C ARG A 1169 14.39 -14.65 -41.04
N LYS A 1170 14.65 -15.89 -40.61
CA LYS A 1170 13.73 -16.79 -39.89
C LYS A 1170 13.95 -16.63 -38.37
N LEU A 1171 12.96 -17.01 -37.54
CA LEU A 1171 13.04 -16.97 -36.07
C LEU A 1171 13.56 -15.62 -35.48
N ARG A 1172 13.05 -14.49 -35.97
CA ARG A 1172 13.58 -13.13 -35.69
C ARG A 1172 13.49 -12.63 -34.23
N SER A 1173 13.00 -13.46 -33.30
CA SER A 1173 12.90 -13.14 -31.88
C SER A 1173 13.79 -14.05 -31.01
N LEU A 1174 14.64 -14.87 -31.64
CA LEU A 1174 15.48 -15.87 -30.98
C LEU A 1174 16.68 -15.20 -30.29
N ASP A 1175 16.51 -14.83 -29.02
CA ASP A 1175 17.56 -14.22 -28.19
C ASP A 1175 18.66 -15.25 -27.81
N ARG A 1176 18.28 -16.53 -27.58
CA ARG A 1176 19.17 -17.59 -27.11
C ARG A 1176 19.08 -18.85 -27.97
N PHE A 1177 20.22 -19.40 -28.33
CA PHE A 1177 20.32 -20.66 -29.08
C PHE A 1177 21.50 -21.49 -28.55
N HIS A 1178 21.21 -22.63 -27.95
CA HIS A 1178 22.20 -23.50 -27.31
C HIS A 1178 22.34 -24.85 -28.03
N GLY A 1179 23.58 -25.31 -28.19
CA GLY A 1179 23.90 -26.59 -28.82
C GLY A 1179 25.23 -27.22 -28.38
N PHE A 1180 26.01 -26.52 -27.55
CA PHE A 1180 27.27 -27.01 -27.00
C PHE A 1180 27.06 -27.80 -25.70
N PHE A 1181 28.04 -28.63 -25.36
CA PHE A 1181 28.15 -29.31 -24.08
C PHE A 1181 29.07 -28.48 -23.18
N ALA A 1182 28.51 -27.75 -22.21
CA ALA A 1182 29.32 -27.05 -21.22
C ALA A 1182 29.95 -28.08 -20.26
N VAL A 1183 31.28 -28.18 -20.26
CA VAL A 1183 32.01 -28.91 -19.21
C VAL A 1183 32.05 -28.01 -17.98
N PRO A 1184 31.62 -28.47 -16.79
CA PRO A 1184 31.70 -27.66 -15.58
C PRO A 1184 33.18 -27.39 -15.22
N GLY A 1185 33.63 -26.14 -15.33
CA GLY A 1185 35.00 -25.75 -14.96
C GLY A 1185 35.59 -24.53 -15.66
N THR A 1186 35.03 -24.06 -16.78
CA THR A 1186 35.57 -22.90 -17.53
C THR A 1186 34.49 -21.85 -17.82
N GLU A 1187 34.41 -20.81 -16.99
CA GLU A 1187 33.69 -19.58 -17.32
C GLU A 1187 34.64 -18.59 -18.00
N SER A 1188 34.42 -18.31 -19.29
CA SER A 1188 34.84 -17.07 -19.98
C SER A 1188 34.37 -17.08 -21.44
N ASP A 1189 33.19 -16.52 -21.70
CA ASP A 1189 32.87 -15.96 -23.02
C ASP A 1189 33.08 -14.43 -22.93
N MET A 1190 34.09 -13.91 -23.63
CA MET A 1190 34.22 -12.46 -23.86
C MET A 1190 33.40 -12.07 -25.08
N ASP A 1191 32.60 -11.01 -24.95
CA ASP A 1191 31.97 -10.36 -26.10
C ASP A 1191 33.05 -9.79 -27.05
N VAL A 1192 33.05 -10.25 -28.30
CA VAL A 1192 33.87 -9.68 -29.37
C VAL A 1192 32.96 -9.21 -30.49
N SER A 1193 32.55 -7.95 -30.40
CA SER A 1193 31.95 -7.22 -31.53
C SER A 1193 33.06 -6.63 -32.42
N PRO A 1194 32.98 -6.80 -33.75
CA PRO A 1194 33.99 -6.24 -34.66
C PRO A 1194 33.60 -4.82 -35.12
N ASP A 1195 34.55 -3.88 -35.09
CA ASP A 1195 34.80 -3.02 -36.25
C ASP A 1195 36.20 -2.37 -36.19
N ALA A 1196 36.65 -1.79 -37.31
CA ALA A 1196 38.04 -1.38 -37.50
C ALA A 1196 38.26 0.14 -37.55
N SER A 1197 39.45 0.62 -37.14
CA SER A 1197 40.35 1.40 -38.01
C SER A 1197 41.66 1.87 -37.33
N SER A 1198 42.72 1.99 -38.14
CA SER A 1198 43.92 2.86 -38.05
C SER A 1198 44.20 3.66 -36.76
N VAL A 1199 45.44 3.77 -36.24
CA VAL A 1199 46.65 4.33 -36.90
C VAL A 1199 47.93 3.79 -36.21
N ALA A 1200 49.08 3.81 -36.88
CA ALA A 1200 50.37 3.35 -36.36
C ALA A 1200 51.12 4.36 -35.47
N SER A 1201 51.93 3.86 -34.52
CA SER A 1201 53.33 4.31 -34.36
C SER A 1201 54.16 3.30 -33.55
N ASP A 1202 55.37 3.05 -34.02
CA ASP A 1202 56.45 2.23 -33.42
C ASP A 1202 56.73 2.63 -31.93
N SER A 1203 57.24 1.78 -31.03
CA SER A 1203 58.55 1.10 -31.14
C SER A 1203 58.81 0.04 -30.05
N ASP A 1204 59.74 -0.87 -30.33
CA ASP A 1204 60.78 -1.53 -29.49
C ASP A 1204 60.66 -1.62 -27.95
N SER A 1205 61.12 -2.69 -27.28
CA SER A 1205 61.59 -4.03 -27.71
C SER A 1205 61.91 -4.91 -26.48
N SER A 1206 61.98 -6.24 -26.66
CA SER A 1206 62.65 -7.24 -25.77
C SER A 1206 62.11 -7.40 -24.32
N SER A 1207 62.24 -8.55 -23.62
CA SER A 1207 62.55 -9.95 -23.98
C SER A 1207 62.37 -10.82 -22.72
N ASP A 1208 62.04 -12.11 -22.90
CA ASP A 1208 62.30 -13.22 -21.95
C ASP A 1208 61.59 -13.14 -20.56
N SER A 1209 61.36 -14.21 -19.80
CA SER A 1209 61.25 -15.66 -20.07
C SER A 1209 60.61 -16.35 -18.85
N ASP A 1210 60.04 -17.54 -19.04
CA ASP A 1210 59.96 -18.68 -18.11
C ASP A 1210 59.86 -18.37 -16.59
N SER A 1211 58.67 -18.38 -15.98
CA SER A 1211 57.90 -19.57 -15.56
C SER A 1211 58.48 -20.35 -14.37
N ALA A 1212 57.77 -20.32 -13.24
CA ALA A 1212 57.81 -21.28 -12.14
C ALA A 1212 56.43 -21.34 -11.48
#